data_AF-A0A5Q0H484-F1
#
_entry.id   AF-A0A5Q0H484-F1
#
_cell.length_a   1.000
_cell.length_b   1.000
_cell.length_c   1.000
_cell.angle_alpha   90.00
_cell.angle_beta   90.00
_cell.angle_gamma   90.00
#
_symmetry.space_group_name_H-M   'P 1'
#
loop_
_entity.id
_entity.type
_entity.pdbx_description
1 polymer ?
#
loop_
_entity_poly.entity_id
_entity_poly.type
_entity_poly.pdbx_seq_one_letter_code
_entity_poly.pdbx_strand_id
1 'polypeptide(L)'
;MTEQIRLWVEVILALGVTTGVGVAIYGLRLLVRRQRFSERIAEENRIDATERRVTELYATAVEQLGSEKPAVRLAGVYALERLAQDVPGMRQVVVNVLCAYLRMPYGEAGTSDFPAGDMSAHGQELSVRLAAQRVLSTHLRADVDVQAAMFWPEITLDLAGARLVDFDLSGSELRRANFTDASFIGFARFAGMYVTGEASFENCNFVNDAYFDGLRIAGHAKFSRANFASAVTVRGAKFESLSEFDEANFAQNVDFSGSRFDGAARFLGVNFSWDASFEGVRFSNAVHFDGAVFNRDASFERVAFMGDASFRGSVFKENLLLTSATLTGAPIALQRVDLLEGEEIDLEELAETGARQLRRYSETGLRPNLVQAIDALRRAVELTPSGSVEQAGRLSNLGIALRARFDHTGSPADLDEAIDALRRAVELTPSGSVEQAGRLSNLGIALRARFDHTGSPADLDEAIDALRRAVELTPSGSVEQAGRLSNLGIALRARFDHTGDVDDVTAAVSYLRESVSLIPSDSPERPQLLSNLALVLVRRHASLGDESDLDEAIESLRQALALTPAELAARSAYISNLATALQARYASRANPADLDEAIIAMRTALAEAEPGDAFRTTYLSNLAALLQERAQHLNDKSALAEAIELYREAIASTELDQSSRRSYEEALAGLLTRQSEIVSGGQR
;
A
#
# COMPACT_ATOMS: atom_id res chain seq x y z
N MET A 1 -22.16 -66.54 -11.19
CA MET A 1 -21.07 -67.49 -10.87
C MET A 1 -21.47 -68.36 -9.68
N THR A 2 -22.64 -69.01 -9.72
CA THR A 2 -23.28 -69.52 -8.48
C THR A 2 -23.88 -70.93 -8.61
N GLU A 3 -24.22 -71.41 -9.81
CA GLU A 3 -24.68 -72.79 -10.00
C GLU A 3 -23.53 -73.79 -10.27
N GLN A 4 -22.49 -73.39 -11.02
CA GLN A 4 -21.32 -74.27 -11.26
C GLN A 4 -20.54 -74.59 -9.97
N ILE A 5 -20.47 -73.66 -9.02
CA ILE A 5 -19.75 -73.87 -7.76
C ILE A 5 -20.47 -74.88 -6.87
N ARG A 6 -21.81 -74.94 -6.94
CA ARG A 6 -22.62 -75.87 -6.13
C ARG A 6 -22.44 -77.33 -6.57
N LEU A 7 -22.36 -77.56 -7.89
CA LEU A 7 -22.14 -78.88 -8.47
C LEU A 7 -20.75 -79.45 -8.13
N TRP A 8 -19.72 -78.60 -8.02
CA TRP A 8 -18.37 -79.03 -7.68
C TRP A 8 -18.19 -79.36 -6.19
N VAL A 9 -18.96 -78.73 -5.29
CA VAL A 9 -18.91 -79.02 -3.85
C VAL A 9 -19.57 -80.36 -3.51
N GLU A 10 -20.66 -80.73 -4.18
CA GLU A 10 -21.32 -82.04 -3.96
C GLU A 10 -20.47 -83.22 -4.47
N VAL A 11 -19.76 -83.05 -5.59
CA VAL A 11 -18.85 -84.08 -6.13
C VAL A 11 -17.63 -84.31 -5.21
N ILE A 12 -17.16 -83.27 -4.52
CA ILE A 12 -16.00 -83.36 -3.62
C ILE A 12 -16.36 -83.97 -2.26
N LEU A 13 -17.61 -83.84 -1.79
CA LEU A 13 -18.08 -84.48 -0.56
C LEU A 13 -18.42 -85.97 -0.72
N ALA A 14 -18.70 -86.43 -1.95
CA ALA A 14 -19.02 -87.83 -2.25
C ALA A 14 -17.79 -88.77 -2.35
N LEU A 15 -16.58 -88.23 -2.54
CA LEU A 15 -15.35 -89.01 -2.62
C LEU A 15 -14.50 -88.80 -1.36
N GLY A 16 -14.75 -89.63 -0.35
CA GLY A 16 -14.00 -89.64 0.90
C GLY A 16 -12.50 -89.92 0.69
N VAL A 17 -11.68 -88.86 0.70
CA VAL A 17 -10.23 -88.93 0.91
C VAL A 17 -9.81 -87.76 1.81
N THR A 18 -9.55 -88.07 3.07
CA THR A 18 -9.30 -87.13 4.18
C THR A 18 -7.92 -86.45 4.17
N THR A 19 -7.10 -86.61 3.13
CA THR A 19 -5.77 -85.96 3.01
C THR A 19 -5.67 -84.94 1.87
N GLY A 20 -6.60 -84.91 0.91
CA GLY A 20 -6.58 -83.98 -0.24
C GLY A 20 -7.31 -82.65 0.00
N VAL A 21 -8.21 -82.61 0.98
CA VAL A 21 -9.08 -81.45 1.25
C VAL A 21 -8.26 -80.23 1.72
N GLY A 22 -7.22 -80.44 2.53
CA GLY A 22 -6.34 -79.35 3.00
C GLY A 22 -5.51 -78.72 1.89
N VAL A 23 -4.99 -79.52 0.95
CA VAL A 23 -4.19 -79.04 -0.18
C VAL A 23 -5.07 -78.37 -1.23
N ALA A 24 -6.25 -78.92 -1.50
CA ALA A 24 -7.23 -78.31 -2.41
C ALA A 24 -7.77 -76.98 -1.86
N ILE A 25 -8.12 -76.91 -0.58
CA ILE A 25 -8.56 -75.66 0.08
C ILE A 25 -7.42 -74.63 0.11
N TYR A 26 -6.19 -75.05 0.41
CA TYR A 26 -5.02 -74.16 0.42
C TYR A 26 -4.69 -73.65 -1.00
N GLY A 27 -4.76 -74.51 -2.02
CA GLY A 27 -4.62 -74.15 -3.43
C GLY A 27 -5.69 -73.17 -3.89
N LEU A 28 -6.96 -73.38 -3.50
CA LEU A 28 -8.05 -72.44 -3.78
C LEU A 28 -7.83 -71.09 -3.08
N ARG A 29 -7.34 -71.10 -1.83
CA ARG A 29 -7.00 -69.88 -1.07
C ARG A 29 -5.86 -69.08 -1.70
N LEU A 30 -4.85 -69.78 -2.22
CA LEU A 30 -3.72 -69.18 -2.95
C LEU A 30 -4.16 -68.58 -4.29
N LEU A 31 -5.04 -69.27 -5.02
CA LEU A 31 -5.58 -68.78 -6.29
C LEU A 31 -6.45 -67.53 -6.08
N VAL A 32 -7.31 -67.52 -5.05
CA VAL A 32 -8.10 -66.34 -4.67
C VAL A 32 -7.22 -65.19 -4.18
N ARG A 33 -6.15 -65.46 -3.42
CA ARG A 33 -5.17 -64.43 -3.02
C ARG A 33 -4.41 -63.85 -4.21
N ARG A 34 -4.00 -64.69 -5.15
CA ARG A 34 -3.29 -64.25 -6.37
C ARG A 34 -4.20 -63.45 -7.29
N GLN A 35 -5.45 -63.87 -7.44
CA GLN A 35 -6.45 -63.11 -8.20
C GLN A 35 -6.73 -61.75 -7.56
N ARG A 36 -6.96 -61.69 -6.25
CA ARG A 36 -7.13 -60.41 -5.53
C ARG A 36 -5.91 -59.51 -5.60
N PHE A 37 -4.71 -60.08 -5.68
CA PHE A 37 -3.46 -59.32 -5.84
C PHE A 37 -3.30 -58.78 -7.26
N SER A 38 -3.59 -59.59 -8.28
CA SER A 38 -3.62 -59.15 -9.68
C SER A 38 -4.72 -58.12 -9.95
N GLU A 39 -5.89 -58.26 -9.33
CA GLU A 39 -6.97 -57.27 -9.39
C GLU A 39 -6.55 -55.95 -8.73
N ARG A 40 -5.82 -55.99 -7.60
CA ARG A 40 -5.25 -54.79 -6.97
C ARG A 40 -4.20 -54.11 -7.83
N ILE A 41 -3.26 -54.86 -8.41
CA ILE A 41 -2.25 -54.30 -9.33
C ILE A 41 -2.88 -53.74 -10.60
N ALA A 42 -3.89 -54.40 -11.15
CA ALA A 42 -4.61 -53.91 -12.33
C ALA A 42 -5.39 -52.63 -12.01
N GLU A 43 -5.98 -52.54 -10.82
CA GLU A 43 -6.66 -51.34 -10.36
C GLU A 43 -5.69 -50.19 -10.07
N GLU A 44 -4.55 -50.45 -9.41
CA GLU A 44 -3.47 -49.47 -9.22
C GLU A 44 -2.93 -48.97 -10.56
N ASN A 45 -2.65 -49.86 -11.52
CA ASN A 45 -2.23 -49.45 -12.87
C ASN A 45 -3.29 -48.64 -13.63
N ARG A 46 -4.58 -48.92 -13.39
CA ARG A 46 -5.70 -48.18 -14.00
C ARG A 46 -5.84 -46.78 -13.41
N ILE A 47 -5.62 -46.65 -12.10
CA ILE A 47 -5.56 -45.36 -11.40
C ILE A 47 -4.38 -44.55 -11.94
N ASP A 48 -3.17 -45.13 -11.97
CA ASP A 48 -1.96 -44.48 -12.50
C ASP A 48 -2.13 -44.03 -13.96
N ALA A 49 -2.75 -44.86 -14.81
CA ALA A 49 -3.03 -44.51 -16.20
C ALA A 49 -4.05 -43.38 -16.33
N THR A 50 -5.04 -43.33 -15.43
CA THR A 50 -6.04 -42.25 -15.39
C THR A 50 -5.39 -40.94 -14.94
N GLU A 51 -4.55 -40.95 -13.90
CA GLU A 51 -3.81 -39.78 -13.43
C GLU A 51 -2.86 -39.21 -14.48
N ARG A 52 -2.13 -40.08 -15.21
CA ARG A 52 -1.28 -39.66 -16.34
C ARG A 52 -2.09 -38.99 -17.44
N ARG A 53 -3.23 -39.58 -17.82
CA ARG A 53 -4.11 -39.01 -18.84
C ARG A 53 -4.66 -37.64 -18.43
N VAL A 54 -5.06 -37.46 -17.17
CA VAL A 54 -5.51 -36.15 -16.64
C VAL A 54 -4.38 -35.13 -16.72
N THR A 55 -3.16 -35.51 -16.36
CA THR A 55 -1.97 -34.65 -16.42
C THR A 55 -1.65 -34.22 -17.85
N GLU A 56 -1.72 -35.14 -18.82
CA GLU A 56 -1.48 -34.86 -20.25
C GLU A 56 -2.55 -33.94 -20.84
N LEU A 57 -3.83 -34.16 -20.52
CA LEU A 57 -4.94 -33.31 -20.97
C LEU A 57 -4.82 -31.89 -20.38
N TYR A 58 -4.46 -31.79 -19.09
CA TYR A 58 -4.18 -30.52 -18.44
C TYR A 58 -3.03 -29.77 -19.11
N ALA A 59 -1.89 -30.42 -19.30
CA ALA A 59 -0.71 -29.82 -19.91
C ALA A 59 -1.01 -29.30 -21.33
N THR A 60 -1.72 -30.12 -22.12
CA THR A 60 -2.15 -29.75 -23.48
C THR A 60 -3.07 -28.52 -23.48
N ALA A 61 -4.04 -28.47 -22.56
CA ALA A 61 -4.99 -27.37 -22.47
C ALA A 61 -4.32 -26.05 -22.02
N VAL A 62 -3.37 -26.12 -21.09
CA VAL A 62 -2.55 -24.96 -20.66
C VAL A 62 -1.65 -24.47 -21.79
N GLU A 63 -1.00 -25.38 -22.53
CA GLU A 63 -0.19 -25.02 -23.70
C GLU A 63 -1.03 -24.31 -24.77
N GLN A 64 -2.26 -24.79 -25.02
CA GLN A 64 -3.20 -24.13 -25.93
C GLN A 64 -3.58 -22.72 -25.45
N LEU A 65 -3.84 -22.55 -24.15
CA LEU A 65 -4.15 -21.25 -23.55
C LEU A 65 -2.97 -20.26 -23.64
N GLY A 66 -1.73 -20.74 -23.65
CA GLY A 66 -0.52 -19.94 -23.84
C GLY A 66 -0.18 -19.61 -25.30
N SER A 67 -0.96 -20.09 -26.28
CA SER A 67 -0.68 -19.88 -27.70
C SER A 67 -0.80 -18.41 -28.10
N GLU A 68 0.01 -17.96 -29.06
CA GLU A 68 -0.13 -16.63 -29.68
C GLU A 68 -1.44 -16.46 -30.48
N LYS A 69 -2.08 -17.57 -30.90
CA LYS A 69 -3.30 -17.56 -31.71
C LYS A 69 -4.56 -17.55 -30.84
N PRO A 70 -5.43 -16.52 -30.90
CA PRO A 70 -6.63 -16.43 -30.06
C PRO A 70 -7.58 -17.63 -30.19
N ALA A 71 -7.76 -18.16 -31.40
CA ALA A 71 -8.61 -19.34 -31.63
C ALA A 71 -8.08 -20.60 -30.92
N VAL A 72 -6.75 -20.73 -30.79
CA VAL A 72 -6.12 -21.85 -30.06
C VAL A 72 -6.28 -21.63 -28.55
N ARG A 73 -6.12 -20.40 -28.07
CA ARG A 73 -6.38 -20.07 -26.67
C ARG A 73 -7.82 -20.36 -26.26
N LEU A 74 -8.78 -20.00 -27.11
CA LEU A 74 -10.19 -20.31 -26.91
C LEU A 74 -10.46 -21.82 -26.81
N ALA A 75 -9.81 -22.61 -27.67
CA ALA A 75 -9.88 -24.07 -27.57
C ALA A 75 -9.29 -24.58 -26.24
N GLY A 76 -8.19 -23.97 -25.78
CA GLY A 76 -7.60 -24.23 -24.46
C GLY A 76 -8.57 -23.95 -23.30
N VAL A 77 -9.30 -22.83 -23.33
CA VAL A 77 -10.33 -22.52 -22.31
C VAL A 77 -11.40 -23.62 -22.24
N TYR A 78 -11.96 -24.03 -23.38
CA TYR A 78 -12.98 -25.08 -23.41
C TYR A 78 -12.42 -26.47 -23.06
N ALA A 79 -11.16 -26.75 -23.37
CA ALA A 79 -10.49 -27.98 -22.94
C ALA A 79 -10.30 -28.02 -21.42
N LEU A 80 -9.93 -26.89 -20.80
CA LEU A 80 -9.85 -26.74 -19.35
C LEU A 80 -11.23 -26.89 -18.68
N GLU A 81 -12.26 -26.23 -19.22
CA GLU A 81 -13.65 -26.37 -18.75
C GLU A 81 -14.08 -27.84 -18.73
N ARG A 82 -13.90 -28.53 -19.87
CA ARG A 82 -14.26 -29.95 -19.99
C ARG A 82 -13.49 -30.82 -18.99
N LEU A 83 -12.19 -30.56 -18.80
CA LEU A 83 -11.38 -31.28 -17.83
C LEU A 83 -11.90 -31.09 -16.40
N ALA A 84 -12.23 -29.87 -16.00
CA ALA A 84 -12.79 -29.59 -14.68
C ALA A 84 -14.20 -30.18 -14.48
N GLN A 85 -14.98 -30.26 -15.56
CA GLN A 85 -16.29 -30.88 -15.55
C GLN A 85 -16.20 -32.40 -15.37
N ASP A 86 -15.28 -33.05 -16.09
CA ASP A 86 -15.08 -34.51 -16.05
C ASP A 86 -14.32 -34.97 -14.79
N VAL A 87 -13.44 -34.12 -14.24
CA VAL A 87 -12.55 -34.44 -13.12
C VAL A 87 -12.71 -33.41 -11.99
N PRO A 88 -13.58 -33.68 -10.98
CA PRO A 88 -13.86 -32.72 -9.91
C PRO A 88 -12.64 -32.23 -9.13
N GLY A 89 -11.62 -33.08 -8.96
CA GLY A 89 -10.36 -32.71 -8.30
C GLY A 89 -9.56 -31.63 -9.03
N MET A 90 -9.81 -31.42 -10.32
CA MET A 90 -9.14 -30.41 -11.14
C MET A 90 -9.85 -29.05 -11.17
N ARG A 91 -11.07 -28.94 -10.61
CA ARG A 91 -11.88 -27.70 -10.69
C ARG A 91 -11.15 -26.48 -10.16
N GLN A 92 -10.60 -26.56 -8.95
CA GLN A 92 -9.85 -25.44 -8.37
C GLN A 92 -8.58 -25.12 -9.17
N VAL A 93 -7.88 -26.13 -9.69
CA VAL A 93 -6.67 -25.94 -10.51
C VAL A 93 -7.02 -25.20 -11.81
N VAL A 94 -8.09 -25.62 -12.49
CA VAL A 94 -8.59 -24.97 -13.70
C VAL A 94 -9.04 -23.54 -13.43
N VAL A 95 -9.80 -23.30 -12.35
CA VAL A 95 -10.18 -21.94 -11.94
C VAL A 95 -8.94 -21.08 -11.72
N ASN A 96 -7.91 -21.58 -11.03
CA ASN A 96 -6.67 -20.83 -10.81
C ASN A 96 -5.97 -20.46 -12.12
N VAL A 97 -5.96 -21.35 -13.11
CA VAL A 97 -5.38 -21.08 -14.43
C VAL A 97 -6.18 -20.01 -15.19
N LEU A 98 -7.51 -20.11 -15.20
CA LEU A 98 -8.37 -19.11 -15.84
C LEU A 98 -8.24 -17.74 -15.16
N CYS A 99 -8.19 -17.72 -13.84
CA CYS A 99 -7.90 -16.53 -13.04
C CYS A 99 -6.53 -15.92 -13.37
N ALA A 100 -5.47 -16.74 -13.43
CA ALA A 100 -4.13 -16.27 -13.81
C ALA A 100 -4.11 -15.65 -15.22
N TYR A 101 -4.83 -16.25 -16.18
CA TYR A 101 -4.99 -15.70 -17.52
C TYR A 101 -5.74 -14.35 -17.50
N LEU A 102 -6.84 -14.24 -16.74
CA LEU A 102 -7.61 -12.99 -16.64
C LEU A 102 -6.86 -11.85 -15.93
N ARG A 103 -5.91 -12.19 -15.04
CA ARG A 103 -5.01 -11.22 -14.39
C ARG A 103 -3.88 -10.70 -15.29
N MET A 104 -3.64 -11.33 -16.45
CA MET A 104 -2.66 -10.78 -17.40
C MET A 104 -3.13 -9.41 -17.93
N PRO A 105 -2.24 -8.43 -18.13
CA PRO A 105 -2.59 -7.08 -18.57
C PRO A 105 -3.47 -7.06 -19.83
N TYR A 106 -4.44 -6.15 -19.88
CA TYR A 106 -5.38 -6.01 -20.99
C TYR A 106 -5.84 -4.57 -21.21
N GLY A 107 -5.42 -3.97 -22.33
CA GLY A 107 -5.71 -2.56 -22.69
C GLY A 107 -4.86 -1.53 -21.92
N GLU A 108 -4.64 -0.35 -22.51
CA GLU A 108 -3.96 0.77 -21.83
C GLU A 108 -4.88 1.46 -20.82
N ALA A 109 -4.29 1.94 -19.72
CA ALA A 109 -4.98 2.70 -18.69
C ALA A 109 -5.27 4.12 -19.22
N GLY A 110 -6.54 4.45 -19.47
CA GLY A 110 -6.99 5.85 -19.46
C GLY A 110 -7.81 6.40 -20.65
N THR A 111 -8.18 5.63 -21.67
CA THR A 111 -9.03 6.18 -22.75
C THR A 111 -10.41 5.54 -22.81
N SER A 112 -11.45 6.36 -22.70
CA SER A 112 -12.84 6.05 -23.08
C SER A 112 -13.08 6.16 -24.60
N ASP A 113 -12.01 6.20 -25.40
CA ASP A 113 -12.04 6.16 -26.87
C ASP A 113 -10.94 5.19 -27.34
N PHE A 114 -11.35 4.07 -27.94
CA PHE A 114 -10.44 3.17 -28.64
C PHE A 114 -10.34 3.62 -30.11
N PRO A 115 -9.15 3.99 -30.62
CA PRO A 115 -8.98 4.32 -32.03
C PRO A 115 -9.23 3.09 -32.91
N ALA A 116 -9.85 3.30 -34.07
CA ALA A 116 -10.28 2.25 -35.02
C ALA A 116 -9.15 1.41 -35.68
N GLY A 117 -7.91 1.49 -35.19
CA GLY A 117 -6.76 0.74 -35.70
C GLY A 117 -6.56 -0.57 -34.94
N ASP A 118 -7.06 -1.66 -35.52
CA ASP A 118 -6.96 -3.07 -35.09
C ASP A 118 -7.95 -3.56 -34.01
N MET A 119 -9.23 -3.28 -34.27
CA MET A 119 -10.39 -3.91 -33.63
C MET A 119 -10.37 -5.46 -33.70
N SER A 120 -9.57 -6.06 -34.60
CA SER A 120 -9.59 -7.50 -34.86
C SER A 120 -8.80 -8.31 -33.84
N ALA A 121 -7.58 -7.89 -33.51
CA ALA A 121 -6.76 -8.56 -32.49
C ALA A 121 -7.28 -8.29 -31.07
N HIS A 122 -7.66 -7.04 -30.78
CA HIS A 122 -8.27 -6.66 -29.49
C HIS A 122 -9.63 -7.34 -29.27
N GLY A 123 -10.47 -7.41 -30.32
CA GLY A 123 -11.75 -8.13 -30.26
C GLY A 123 -11.59 -9.64 -30.12
N GLN A 124 -10.54 -10.22 -30.71
CA GLN A 124 -10.24 -11.65 -30.57
C GLN A 124 -9.71 -11.99 -29.17
N GLU A 125 -8.83 -11.18 -28.59
CA GLU A 125 -8.38 -11.37 -27.20
C GLU A 125 -9.52 -11.16 -26.20
N LEU A 126 -10.34 -10.13 -26.42
CA LEU A 126 -11.56 -9.92 -25.64
C LEU A 126 -12.46 -11.16 -25.67
N SER A 127 -12.61 -11.80 -26.84
CA SER A 127 -13.44 -13.00 -27.00
C SER A 127 -12.94 -14.17 -26.15
N VAL A 128 -11.61 -14.37 -26.04
CA VAL A 128 -11.04 -15.44 -25.19
C VAL A 128 -11.27 -15.13 -23.71
N ARG A 129 -11.06 -13.87 -23.30
CA ARG A 129 -11.29 -13.42 -21.91
C ARG A 129 -12.76 -13.52 -21.51
N LEU A 130 -13.67 -13.11 -22.38
CA LEU A 130 -15.11 -13.28 -22.18
C LEU A 130 -15.50 -14.76 -22.09
N ALA A 131 -14.85 -15.65 -22.85
CA ALA A 131 -15.06 -17.09 -22.71
C ALA A 131 -14.59 -17.60 -21.33
N ALA A 132 -13.39 -17.20 -20.88
CA ALA A 132 -12.90 -17.56 -19.54
C ALA A 132 -13.83 -17.03 -18.42
N GLN A 133 -14.26 -15.76 -18.50
CA GLN A 133 -15.26 -15.20 -17.58
C GLN A 133 -16.57 -15.99 -17.61
N ARG A 134 -17.05 -16.40 -18.79
CA ARG A 134 -18.28 -17.18 -18.95
C ARG A 134 -18.18 -18.57 -18.33
N VAL A 135 -17.03 -19.24 -18.46
CA VAL A 135 -16.78 -20.53 -17.78
C VAL A 135 -16.91 -20.34 -16.27
N LEU A 136 -16.25 -19.34 -15.69
CA LEU A 136 -16.39 -19.02 -14.27
C LEU A 136 -17.85 -18.72 -13.89
N SER A 137 -18.51 -17.83 -14.62
CA SER A 137 -19.90 -17.42 -14.35
C SER A 137 -20.89 -18.59 -14.42
N THR A 138 -20.67 -19.53 -15.34
CA THR A 138 -21.55 -20.67 -15.58
C THR A 138 -21.41 -21.72 -14.48
N HIS A 139 -20.17 -22.04 -14.11
CA HIS A 139 -19.91 -23.15 -13.20
C HIS A 139 -19.93 -22.74 -11.73
N LEU A 140 -19.88 -21.46 -11.42
CA LEU A 140 -19.96 -20.98 -10.04
C LEU A 140 -21.40 -20.67 -9.62
N ARG A 141 -22.37 -20.66 -10.54
CA ARG A 141 -23.80 -20.42 -10.27
C ARG A 141 -24.47 -21.65 -9.67
N ALA A 142 -25.11 -21.47 -8.50
CA ALA A 142 -25.86 -22.50 -7.80
C ALA A 142 -27.36 -22.27 -7.98
N ASP A 143 -27.92 -22.69 -9.13
CA ASP A 143 -29.37 -22.63 -9.39
C ASP A 143 -29.99 -24.04 -9.42
N VAL A 144 -31.22 -24.17 -8.92
CA VAL A 144 -31.79 -25.40 -8.34
C VAL A 144 -32.44 -26.34 -9.37
N ASP A 145 -32.83 -25.87 -10.56
CA ASP A 145 -33.71 -26.69 -11.42
C ASP A 145 -33.04 -27.33 -12.66
N VAL A 146 -31.86 -26.88 -13.10
CA VAL A 146 -31.21 -27.45 -14.32
C VAL A 146 -29.66 -27.52 -14.26
N GLN A 147 -28.99 -26.75 -13.39
CA GLN A 147 -27.51 -26.57 -13.41
C GLN A 147 -26.72 -27.32 -12.33
N ALA A 148 -27.36 -28.07 -11.42
CA ALA A 148 -26.68 -28.75 -10.32
C ALA A 148 -25.53 -29.69 -10.77
N ALA A 149 -25.61 -30.27 -11.97
CA ALA A 149 -24.56 -31.13 -12.53
C ALA A 149 -23.32 -30.35 -13.01
N MET A 150 -23.47 -29.05 -13.34
CA MET A 150 -22.40 -28.18 -13.84
C MET A 150 -21.78 -27.33 -12.73
N PHE A 151 -22.45 -27.17 -11.59
CA PHE A 151 -21.97 -26.37 -10.48
C PHE A 151 -20.66 -26.93 -9.86
N TRP A 152 -19.71 -26.05 -9.60
CA TRP A 152 -18.42 -26.32 -8.97
C TRP A 152 -18.42 -25.76 -7.55
N PRO A 153 -18.71 -26.58 -6.52
CA PRO A 153 -18.78 -26.12 -5.13
C PRO A 153 -17.39 -25.85 -4.54
N GLU A 154 -17.35 -25.11 -3.45
CA GLU A 154 -16.16 -24.88 -2.61
C GLU A 154 -14.97 -24.20 -3.32
N ILE A 155 -15.24 -23.43 -4.37
CA ILE A 155 -14.22 -22.74 -5.16
C ILE A 155 -13.75 -21.46 -4.46
N THR A 156 -12.43 -21.27 -4.43
CA THR A 156 -11.80 -19.98 -4.16
C THR A 156 -11.48 -19.28 -5.48
N LEU A 157 -11.98 -18.06 -5.64
CA LEU A 157 -11.79 -17.24 -6.83
C LEU A 157 -10.79 -16.12 -6.54
N ASP A 158 -9.72 -16.01 -7.34
CA ASP A 158 -8.70 -14.96 -7.20
C ASP A 158 -8.53 -14.19 -8.51
N LEU A 159 -9.15 -13.03 -8.59
CA LEU A 159 -9.12 -12.10 -9.72
C LEU A 159 -8.50 -10.76 -9.32
N ALA A 160 -7.60 -10.75 -8.33
CA ALA A 160 -6.92 -9.54 -7.91
C ALA A 160 -6.13 -8.89 -9.06
N GLY A 161 -6.27 -7.58 -9.23
CA GLY A 161 -5.68 -6.80 -10.32
C GLY A 161 -6.25 -7.12 -11.71
N ALA A 162 -7.28 -7.97 -11.82
CA ALA A 162 -7.86 -8.31 -13.12
C ALA A 162 -8.70 -7.16 -13.69
N ARG A 163 -8.71 -7.05 -15.02
CA ARG A 163 -9.57 -6.12 -15.76
C ARG A 163 -10.69 -6.91 -16.41
N LEU A 164 -11.90 -6.76 -15.88
CA LEU A 164 -13.06 -7.61 -16.16
C LEU A 164 -14.12 -6.81 -16.91
N VAL A 165 -14.68 -7.39 -17.98
CA VAL A 165 -15.64 -6.70 -18.86
C VAL A 165 -17.02 -7.34 -18.73
N ASP A 166 -18.05 -6.57 -18.38
CA ASP A 166 -19.44 -7.03 -18.19
C ASP A 166 -19.53 -8.31 -17.33
N PHE A 167 -18.80 -8.33 -16.22
CA PHE A 167 -18.60 -9.51 -15.40
C PHE A 167 -19.83 -9.83 -14.55
N ASP A 168 -20.28 -11.09 -14.59
CA ASP A 168 -21.50 -11.54 -13.93
C ASP A 168 -21.27 -12.79 -13.07
N LEU A 169 -21.32 -12.63 -11.75
CA LEU A 169 -21.35 -13.70 -10.76
C LEU A 169 -22.69 -13.77 -10.02
N SER A 170 -23.77 -13.27 -10.61
CA SER A 170 -25.09 -13.34 -10.00
C SER A 170 -25.49 -14.79 -9.72
N GLY A 171 -25.99 -15.06 -8.52
CA GLY A 171 -26.35 -16.39 -8.04
C GLY A 171 -25.18 -17.35 -7.84
N SER A 172 -23.94 -16.85 -7.81
CA SER A 172 -22.76 -17.71 -7.62
C SER A 172 -22.53 -18.09 -6.16
N GLU A 173 -22.02 -19.28 -5.91
CA GLU A 173 -21.61 -19.75 -4.59
C GLU A 173 -20.10 -19.99 -4.55
N LEU A 174 -19.42 -19.33 -3.60
CA LEU A 174 -17.96 -19.34 -3.48
C LEU A 174 -17.52 -19.61 -2.05
N ARG A 175 -16.37 -20.26 -1.89
CA ARG A 175 -15.70 -20.38 -0.60
C ARG A 175 -15.01 -19.07 -0.21
N ARG A 176 -14.30 -18.45 -1.16
CA ARG A 176 -13.61 -17.16 -1.00
C ARG A 176 -13.58 -16.43 -2.34
N ALA A 177 -13.64 -15.11 -2.32
CA ALA A 177 -13.55 -14.28 -3.52
C ALA A 177 -12.57 -13.14 -3.30
N ASN A 178 -11.56 -13.02 -4.15
CA ASN A 178 -10.58 -11.94 -4.09
C ASN A 178 -10.61 -11.14 -5.39
N PHE A 179 -11.03 -9.89 -5.29
CA PHE A 179 -11.04 -8.91 -6.37
C PHE A 179 -10.15 -7.71 -6.05
N THR A 180 -9.26 -7.77 -5.04
CA THR A 180 -8.42 -6.63 -4.65
C THR A 180 -7.71 -6.01 -5.86
N ASP A 181 -7.78 -4.69 -6.01
CA ASP A 181 -7.24 -3.92 -7.14
C ASP A 181 -7.86 -4.25 -8.53
N ALA A 182 -8.96 -4.99 -8.61
CA ALA A 182 -9.61 -5.31 -9.87
C ALA A 182 -10.35 -4.09 -10.46
N SER A 183 -10.41 -4.03 -11.79
CA SER A 183 -11.18 -3.01 -12.52
C SER A 183 -12.33 -3.67 -13.30
N PHE A 184 -13.55 -3.24 -13.01
CA PHE A 184 -14.77 -3.68 -13.69
C PHE A 184 -15.19 -2.63 -14.71
N ILE A 185 -15.13 -3.01 -15.99
CA ILE A 185 -15.53 -2.19 -17.13
C ILE A 185 -16.88 -2.69 -17.62
N GLY A 186 -17.83 -1.77 -17.84
CA GLY A 186 -19.21 -2.18 -18.05
C GLY A 186 -19.83 -2.69 -16.76
N PHE A 187 -20.92 -3.43 -16.89
CA PHE A 187 -21.74 -3.79 -15.74
C PHE A 187 -21.09 -4.87 -14.87
N ALA A 188 -21.04 -4.66 -13.56
CA ALA A 188 -20.56 -5.66 -12.61
C ALA A 188 -21.74 -6.23 -11.82
N ARG A 189 -22.02 -7.53 -11.97
CA ARG A 189 -23.20 -8.17 -11.38
C ARG A 189 -22.81 -9.24 -10.37
N PHE A 190 -23.30 -9.10 -9.14
CA PHE A 190 -23.08 -9.99 -8.01
C PHE A 190 -24.40 -10.29 -7.27
N ALA A 191 -25.53 -10.06 -7.93
CA ALA A 191 -26.85 -10.18 -7.31
C ALA A 191 -27.09 -11.63 -6.86
N GLY A 192 -27.45 -11.83 -5.59
CA GLY A 192 -27.65 -13.15 -5.00
C GLY A 192 -26.39 -14.00 -4.87
N MET A 193 -25.19 -13.45 -5.09
CA MET A 193 -23.95 -14.18 -4.86
C MET A 193 -23.81 -14.53 -3.37
N TYR A 194 -23.35 -15.74 -3.07
CA TYR A 194 -23.07 -16.19 -1.72
C TYR A 194 -21.59 -16.57 -1.56
N VAL A 195 -20.91 -15.95 -0.59
CA VAL A 195 -19.53 -16.29 -0.21
C VAL A 195 -19.49 -16.81 1.21
N THR A 196 -19.03 -18.05 1.43
CA THR A 196 -18.97 -18.67 2.77
C THR A 196 -17.84 -18.10 3.63
N GLY A 197 -16.74 -17.72 3.00
CA GLY A 197 -15.57 -17.12 3.63
C GLY A 197 -15.42 -15.64 3.28
N GLU A 198 -14.17 -15.18 3.18
CA GLU A 198 -13.83 -13.79 2.86
C GLU A 198 -14.15 -13.42 1.41
N ALA A 199 -14.69 -12.22 1.23
CA ALA A 199 -14.86 -11.56 -0.05
C ALA A 199 -14.18 -10.19 -0.02
N SER A 200 -13.13 -10.01 -0.83
CA SER A 200 -12.39 -8.75 -0.93
C SER A 200 -12.67 -8.04 -2.24
N PHE A 201 -13.05 -6.78 -2.14
CA PHE A 201 -13.22 -5.77 -3.18
C PHE A 201 -12.38 -4.52 -2.87
N GLU A 202 -11.31 -4.67 -2.07
CA GLU A 202 -10.44 -3.56 -1.70
C GLU A 202 -9.82 -2.91 -2.93
N ASN A 203 -9.75 -1.57 -2.95
CA ASN A 203 -9.19 -0.79 -4.07
C ASN A 203 -9.80 -1.10 -5.45
N CYS A 204 -10.99 -1.70 -5.51
CA CYS A 204 -11.64 -1.99 -6.79
C CYS A 204 -12.08 -0.71 -7.50
N ASN A 205 -12.08 -0.72 -8.83
CA ASN A 205 -12.65 0.36 -9.63
C ASN A 205 -13.83 -0.15 -10.47
N PHE A 206 -15.05 0.29 -10.15
CA PHE A 206 -16.28 0.01 -10.89
C PHE A 206 -16.62 1.20 -11.79
N VAL A 207 -16.43 1.04 -13.09
CA VAL A 207 -16.60 2.13 -14.07
C VAL A 207 -18.08 2.41 -14.35
N ASN A 208 -18.92 1.36 -14.37
CA ASN A 208 -20.36 1.46 -14.59
C ASN A 208 -21.12 0.85 -13.41
N ASP A 209 -22.44 0.70 -13.55
CA ASP A 209 -23.31 0.24 -12.48
C ASP A 209 -22.87 -1.11 -11.90
N ALA A 210 -22.92 -1.19 -10.57
CA ALA A 210 -22.59 -2.39 -9.82
C ALA A 210 -23.82 -2.88 -9.04
N TYR A 211 -24.16 -4.16 -9.22
CA TYR A 211 -25.36 -4.77 -8.65
C TYR A 211 -25.00 -5.86 -7.64
N PHE A 212 -25.30 -5.62 -6.37
CA PHE A 212 -25.06 -6.50 -5.22
C PHE A 212 -26.36 -6.89 -4.52
N ASP A 213 -27.50 -6.75 -5.19
CA ASP A 213 -28.82 -7.06 -4.61
C ASP A 213 -28.89 -8.50 -4.11
N GLY A 214 -29.28 -8.71 -2.85
CA GLY A 214 -29.36 -10.02 -2.22
C GLY A 214 -28.02 -10.75 -2.03
N LEU A 215 -26.88 -10.06 -2.23
CA LEU A 215 -25.55 -10.58 -1.92
C LEU A 215 -25.50 -11.11 -0.48
N ARG A 216 -24.85 -12.24 -0.25
CA ARG A 216 -24.57 -12.78 1.08
C ARG A 216 -23.09 -13.07 1.25
N ILE A 217 -22.47 -12.49 2.26
CA ILE A 217 -21.08 -12.79 2.63
C ILE A 217 -21.07 -13.22 4.10
N ALA A 218 -20.71 -14.49 4.34
CA ALA A 218 -20.65 -15.05 5.68
C ALA A 218 -19.34 -14.74 6.39
N GLY A 219 -18.23 -14.63 5.65
CA GLY A 219 -16.94 -14.20 6.18
C GLY A 219 -16.75 -12.69 6.12
N HIS A 220 -15.48 -12.26 6.20
CA HIS A 220 -15.11 -10.84 6.18
C HIS A 220 -15.42 -10.23 4.80
N ALA A 221 -16.18 -9.14 4.77
CA ALA A 221 -16.53 -8.43 3.54
C ALA A 221 -15.73 -7.11 3.45
N LYS A 222 -14.80 -7.02 2.52
CA LYS A 222 -13.92 -5.85 2.40
C LYS A 222 -14.22 -5.07 1.13
N PHE A 223 -14.53 -3.78 1.26
CA PHE A 223 -14.80 -2.82 0.20
C PHE A 223 -13.98 -1.54 0.39
N SER A 224 -12.98 -1.58 1.28
CA SER A 224 -12.17 -0.42 1.63
C SER A 224 -11.48 0.18 0.40
N ARG A 225 -11.56 1.50 0.25
CA ARG A 225 -11.05 2.27 -0.91
C ARG A 225 -11.59 1.81 -2.27
N ALA A 226 -12.72 1.10 -2.32
CA ALA A 226 -13.41 0.81 -3.57
C ALA A 226 -13.99 2.10 -4.17
N ASN A 227 -13.79 2.30 -5.48
CA ASN A 227 -14.32 3.42 -6.23
C ASN A 227 -15.48 2.97 -7.13
N PHE A 228 -16.67 3.51 -6.89
CA PHE A 228 -17.87 3.28 -7.68
C PHE A 228 -18.21 4.55 -8.46
N ALA A 229 -17.87 4.56 -9.76
CA ALA A 229 -18.07 5.73 -10.62
C ALA A 229 -19.53 5.93 -11.04
N SER A 230 -20.36 4.89 -10.97
CA SER A 230 -21.79 4.91 -11.34
C SER A 230 -22.67 4.36 -10.21
N ALA A 231 -23.98 4.21 -10.47
CA ALA A 231 -24.96 3.82 -9.49
C ALA A 231 -24.70 2.41 -8.92
N VAL A 232 -24.94 2.26 -7.61
CA VAL A 232 -24.72 1.00 -6.91
C VAL A 232 -26.00 0.55 -6.21
N THR A 233 -26.35 -0.72 -6.39
CA THR A 233 -27.48 -1.33 -5.68
C THR A 233 -26.98 -2.45 -4.80
N VAL A 234 -27.36 -2.42 -3.53
CA VAL A 234 -26.95 -3.36 -2.49
C VAL A 234 -28.20 -3.74 -1.69
N ARG A 235 -29.36 -3.92 -2.35
CA ARG A 235 -30.64 -4.08 -1.65
C ARG A 235 -30.78 -5.48 -1.08
N GLY A 236 -31.22 -5.59 0.17
CA GLY A 236 -31.44 -6.89 0.82
C GLY A 236 -30.19 -7.75 0.96
N ALA A 237 -29.00 -7.17 0.85
CA ALA A 237 -27.73 -7.86 1.06
C ALA A 237 -27.54 -8.24 2.54
N LYS A 238 -26.72 -9.25 2.80
CA LYS A 238 -26.47 -9.81 4.12
C LYS A 238 -24.98 -9.98 4.37
N PHE A 239 -24.48 -9.26 5.36
CA PHE A 239 -23.10 -9.33 5.83
C PHE A 239 -23.08 -9.98 7.21
N GLU A 240 -22.67 -11.26 7.30
CA GLU A 240 -22.81 -12.05 8.54
C GLU A 240 -21.65 -11.83 9.52
N SER A 241 -20.50 -11.37 9.02
CA SER A 241 -19.31 -11.00 9.80
C SER A 241 -18.96 -9.52 9.60
N LEU A 242 -17.75 -9.12 10.00
CA LEU A 242 -17.26 -7.75 9.81
C LEU A 242 -17.39 -7.33 8.34
N SER A 243 -17.83 -6.10 8.12
CA SER A 243 -17.89 -5.48 6.80
C SER A 243 -17.21 -4.11 6.81
N GLU A 244 -16.21 -3.93 5.95
CA GLU A 244 -15.39 -2.72 5.88
C GLU A 244 -15.65 -2.01 4.56
N PHE A 245 -16.09 -0.76 4.63
CA PHE A 245 -16.26 0.14 3.49
C PHE A 245 -15.34 1.35 3.62
N ASP A 246 -14.34 1.30 4.50
CA ASP A 246 -13.51 2.45 4.88
C ASP A 246 -12.90 3.13 3.64
N GLU A 247 -13.06 4.44 3.53
CA GLU A 247 -12.58 5.28 2.40
C GLU A 247 -13.14 4.89 1.03
N ALA A 248 -14.24 4.12 0.96
CA ALA A 248 -14.94 3.87 -0.29
C ALA A 248 -15.56 5.16 -0.85
N ASN A 249 -15.60 5.27 -2.18
CA ASN A 249 -16.17 6.42 -2.89
C ASN A 249 -17.36 5.98 -3.76
N PHE A 250 -18.54 6.54 -3.48
CA PHE A 250 -19.75 6.38 -4.28
C PHE A 250 -20.01 7.68 -5.03
N ALA A 251 -19.64 7.72 -6.32
CA ALA A 251 -19.76 8.92 -7.14
C ALA A 251 -21.20 9.23 -7.57
N GLN A 252 -22.09 8.23 -7.54
CA GLN A 252 -23.51 8.32 -7.89
C GLN A 252 -24.37 7.66 -6.79
N ASN A 253 -25.68 7.58 -7.02
CA ASN A 253 -26.63 7.03 -6.05
C ASN A 253 -26.24 5.62 -5.59
N VAL A 254 -26.34 5.39 -4.28
CA VAL A 254 -26.16 4.07 -3.67
C VAL A 254 -27.37 3.69 -2.82
N ASP A 255 -27.80 2.44 -2.97
CA ASP A 255 -29.02 1.95 -2.34
C ASP A 255 -28.75 0.65 -1.55
N PHE A 256 -28.65 0.77 -0.23
CA PHE A 256 -28.53 -0.34 0.72
C PHE A 256 -29.89 -0.85 1.24
N SER A 257 -31.01 -0.43 0.66
CA SER A 257 -32.33 -0.62 1.28
C SER A 257 -32.64 -2.08 1.63
N GLY A 258 -33.14 -2.30 2.85
CA GLY A 258 -33.49 -3.61 3.37
C GLY A 258 -32.32 -4.55 3.69
N SER A 259 -31.07 -4.07 3.61
CA SER A 259 -29.89 -4.87 3.91
C SER A 259 -29.67 -5.12 5.39
N ARG A 260 -28.89 -6.16 5.69
CA ARG A 260 -28.61 -6.62 7.05
C ARG A 260 -27.11 -6.77 7.29
N PHE A 261 -26.63 -6.11 8.34
CA PHE A 261 -25.27 -6.21 8.84
C PHE A 261 -25.33 -6.91 10.20
N ASP A 262 -25.01 -8.19 10.23
CA ASP A 262 -25.03 -8.99 11.46
C ASP A 262 -23.71 -8.91 12.23
N GLY A 263 -22.58 -8.77 11.53
CA GLY A 263 -21.32 -8.38 12.13
C GLY A 263 -21.21 -6.86 12.30
N ALA A 264 -20.06 -6.41 12.83
CA ALA A 264 -19.77 -4.98 12.89
C ALA A 264 -19.60 -4.41 11.48
N ALA A 265 -20.00 -3.15 11.29
CA ALA A 265 -19.91 -2.47 10.00
C ALA A 265 -19.11 -1.17 10.11
N ARG A 266 -18.21 -0.94 9.17
CA ARG A 266 -17.37 0.26 9.15
C ARG A 266 -17.51 0.97 7.82
N PHE A 267 -17.76 2.27 7.90
CA PHE A 267 -17.90 3.22 6.80
C PHE A 267 -17.03 4.45 7.11
N LEU A 268 -15.80 4.23 7.60
CA LEU A 268 -14.95 5.31 8.04
C LEU A 268 -14.46 6.13 6.84
N GLY A 269 -14.64 7.45 6.87
CA GLY A 269 -14.18 8.32 5.78
C GLY A 269 -14.83 8.04 4.42
N VAL A 270 -15.98 7.35 4.38
CA VAL A 270 -16.69 7.06 3.12
C VAL A 270 -17.23 8.33 2.50
N ASN A 271 -17.10 8.47 1.19
CA ASN A 271 -17.67 9.59 0.45
C ASN A 271 -18.88 9.16 -0.39
N PHE A 272 -20.06 9.65 -0.04
CA PHE A 272 -21.29 9.55 -0.82
C PHE A 272 -21.50 10.86 -1.57
N SER A 273 -21.17 10.89 -2.86
CA SER A 273 -21.25 12.09 -3.71
C SER A 273 -22.69 12.43 -4.13
N TRP A 274 -23.58 11.45 -4.07
CA TRP A 274 -24.99 11.52 -4.47
C TRP A 274 -25.87 10.83 -3.42
N ASP A 275 -27.15 10.59 -3.73
CA ASP A 275 -28.12 10.10 -2.75
C ASP A 275 -27.72 8.74 -2.18
N ALA A 276 -27.76 8.61 -0.86
CA ALA A 276 -27.42 7.39 -0.15
C ALA A 276 -28.64 6.89 0.64
N SER A 277 -29.21 5.76 0.22
CA SER A 277 -30.33 5.13 0.93
C SER A 277 -29.86 3.98 1.80
N PHE A 278 -30.19 4.06 3.08
CA PHE A 278 -30.12 2.99 4.08
C PHE A 278 -31.53 2.58 4.53
N GLU A 279 -32.56 2.86 3.74
CA GLU A 279 -33.95 2.64 4.14
C GLU A 279 -34.21 1.18 4.57
N GLY A 280 -34.70 0.98 5.79
CA GLY A 280 -34.99 -0.35 6.32
C GLY A 280 -33.76 -1.21 6.61
N VAL A 281 -32.55 -0.64 6.62
CA VAL A 281 -31.32 -1.38 6.96
C VAL A 281 -31.33 -1.78 8.43
N ARG A 282 -30.80 -2.98 8.73
CA ARG A 282 -30.60 -3.46 10.10
C ARG A 282 -29.12 -3.66 10.40
N PHE A 283 -28.62 -2.92 11.40
CA PHE A 283 -27.31 -3.11 12.00
C PHE A 283 -27.48 -3.86 13.33
N SER A 284 -27.14 -5.15 13.35
CA SER A 284 -27.25 -5.99 14.54
C SER A 284 -26.10 -5.79 15.54
N ASN A 285 -24.99 -5.21 15.10
CA ASN A 285 -23.79 -4.94 15.90
C ASN A 285 -23.31 -3.49 15.70
N ALA A 286 -22.13 -3.14 16.22
CA ALA A 286 -21.57 -1.80 16.12
C ALA A 286 -21.41 -1.35 14.66
N VAL A 287 -21.80 -0.10 14.38
CA VAL A 287 -21.64 0.55 13.08
C VAL A 287 -20.96 1.90 13.24
N HIS A 288 -19.94 2.16 12.43
CA HIS A 288 -19.17 3.40 12.44
C HIS A 288 -19.22 4.09 11.08
N PHE A 289 -19.81 5.28 11.03
CA PHE A 289 -19.78 6.20 9.90
C PHE A 289 -18.80 7.36 10.14
N ASP A 290 -17.81 7.18 11.02
CA ASP A 290 -16.96 8.29 11.46
C ASP A 290 -16.18 8.88 10.27
N GLY A 291 -16.24 10.20 10.09
CA GLY A 291 -15.64 10.89 8.94
C GLY A 291 -16.39 10.72 7.61
N ALA A 292 -17.53 10.03 7.57
CA ALA A 292 -18.29 9.84 6.33
C ALA A 292 -18.91 11.16 5.83
N VAL A 293 -18.86 11.39 4.51
CA VAL A 293 -19.40 12.60 3.87
C VAL A 293 -20.58 12.25 2.99
N PHE A 294 -21.75 12.81 3.29
CA PHE A 294 -22.99 12.72 2.52
C PHE A 294 -23.22 14.03 1.79
N ASN A 295 -22.94 14.06 0.49
CA ASN A 295 -23.02 15.28 -0.32
C ASN A 295 -24.44 15.60 -0.83
N ARG A 296 -25.33 14.61 -0.86
CA ARG A 296 -26.76 14.74 -1.19
C ARG A 296 -27.63 14.08 -0.12
N ASP A 297 -28.86 13.71 -0.47
CA ASP A 297 -29.82 13.22 0.51
C ASP A 297 -29.37 11.87 1.08
N ALA A 298 -29.39 11.78 2.41
CA ALA A 298 -29.06 10.58 3.16
C ALA A 298 -30.32 10.06 3.86
N SER A 299 -30.83 8.92 3.42
CA SER A 299 -32.03 8.30 3.99
C SER A 299 -31.66 7.18 4.95
N PHE A 300 -32.03 7.34 6.21
CA PHE A 300 -31.98 6.33 7.27
C PHE A 300 -33.39 5.99 7.77
N GLU A 301 -34.39 6.11 6.89
CA GLU A 301 -35.77 5.78 7.24
C GLU A 301 -35.91 4.30 7.61
N ARG A 302 -36.65 4.02 8.69
CA ARG A 302 -36.90 2.65 9.17
C ARG A 302 -35.63 1.83 9.47
N VAL A 303 -34.48 2.49 9.69
CA VAL A 303 -33.24 1.82 10.08
C VAL A 303 -33.35 1.28 11.51
N ALA A 304 -32.73 0.13 11.76
CA ALA A 304 -32.62 -0.45 13.09
C ALA A 304 -31.15 -0.53 13.53
N PHE A 305 -30.79 0.26 14.54
CA PHE A 305 -29.49 0.19 15.21
C PHE A 305 -29.64 -0.62 16.51
N MET A 306 -29.04 -1.82 16.54
CA MET A 306 -29.08 -2.72 17.69
C MET A 306 -27.77 -2.72 18.50
N GLY A 307 -26.65 -2.35 17.88
CA GLY A 307 -25.38 -2.09 18.55
C GLY A 307 -25.03 -0.59 18.59
N ASP A 308 -23.80 -0.27 18.98
CA ASP A 308 -23.31 1.11 19.03
C ASP A 308 -23.26 1.71 17.63
N ALA A 309 -23.92 2.85 17.43
CA ALA A 309 -23.86 3.60 16.18
C ALA A 309 -23.04 4.88 16.39
N SER A 310 -22.02 5.08 15.56
CA SER A 310 -21.13 6.24 15.61
C SER A 310 -21.16 7.00 14.28
N PHE A 311 -21.26 8.32 14.36
CA PHE A 311 -21.24 9.25 13.22
C PHE A 311 -20.29 10.42 13.50
N ARG A 312 -19.16 10.15 14.19
CA ARG A 312 -18.24 11.19 14.64
C ARG A 312 -17.53 11.81 13.45
N GLY A 313 -17.61 13.13 13.31
CA GLY A 313 -17.00 13.83 12.17
C GLY A 313 -17.66 13.52 10.82
N SER A 314 -18.84 12.85 10.80
CA SER A 314 -19.60 12.71 9.57
C SER A 314 -20.21 14.07 9.16
N VAL A 315 -20.34 14.31 7.86
CA VAL A 315 -20.89 15.54 7.29
C VAL A 315 -22.11 15.23 6.45
N PHE A 316 -23.23 15.91 6.69
CA PHE A 316 -24.45 15.83 5.87
C PHE A 316 -24.68 17.19 5.21
N LYS A 317 -24.55 17.28 3.89
CA LYS A 317 -24.64 18.56 3.16
C LYS A 317 -26.06 18.93 2.73
N GLU A 318 -26.94 17.95 2.58
CA GLU A 318 -28.34 18.13 2.19
C GLU A 318 -29.25 17.41 3.22
N ASN A 319 -30.37 16.81 2.80
CA ASN A 319 -31.35 16.28 3.74
C ASN A 319 -30.87 14.99 4.43
N LEU A 320 -31.09 14.91 5.74
CA LEU A 320 -30.96 13.69 6.54
C LEU A 320 -32.35 13.21 6.99
N LEU A 321 -32.82 12.08 6.44
CA LEU A 321 -34.13 11.51 6.76
C LEU A 321 -33.97 10.37 7.80
N LEU A 322 -34.56 10.54 8.99
CA LEU A 322 -34.45 9.58 10.11
C LEU A 322 -35.81 9.01 10.56
N THR A 323 -36.83 9.08 9.71
CA THR A 323 -38.20 8.74 10.08
C THR A 323 -38.36 7.26 10.42
N SER A 324 -38.97 6.97 11.57
CA SER A 324 -39.20 5.60 12.07
C SER A 324 -37.92 4.77 12.30
N ALA A 325 -36.76 5.42 12.51
CA ALA A 325 -35.56 4.73 12.97
C ALA A 325 -35.75 4.18 14.39
N THR A 326 -35.22 2.97 14.65
CA THR A 326 -35.32 2.29 15.95
C THR A 326 -33.94 2.14 16.58
N LEU A 327 -33.87 2.47 17.87
CA LEU A 327 -32.65 2.47 18.68
C LEU A 327 -32.87 1.52 19.85
N THR A 328 -32.13 0.42 19.88
CA THR A 328 -32.27 -0.61 20.93
C THR A 328 -30.94 -0.97 21.61
N GLY A 329 -29.81 -0.41 21.14
CA GLY A 329 -28.46 -0.55 21.69
C GLY A 329 -28.01 0.62 22.59
N ALA A 330 -26.72 0.69 22.95
CA ALA A 330 -26.12 1.75 23.77
C ALA A 330 -26.16 3.14 23.07
N PRO A 331 -25.72 4.25 23.71
CA PRO A 331 -25.94 5.60 23.20
C PRO A 331 -25.41 5.75 21.76
N ILE A 332 -26.20 6.34 20.86
CA ILE A 332 -25.62 6.84 19.61
C ILE A 332 -24.70 8.00 20.00
N ALA A 333 -23.42 7.89 19.66
CA ALA A 333 -22.50 9.02 19.73
C ALA A 333 -22.73 9.91 18.49
N LEU A 334 -23.87 10.58 18.44
CA LEU A 334 -24.06 11.74 17.57
C LEU A 334 -23.31 12.90 18.23
N GLN A 335 -22.04 13.10 17.87
CA GLN A 335 -21.44 14.41 18.08
C GLN A 335 -22.08 15.36 17.07
N ARG A 336 -23.20 15.94 17.50
CA ARG A 336 -23.94 17.05 16.91
C ARG A 336 -24.12 16.98 15.38
N VAL A 337 -25.28 16.45 14.96
CA VAL A 337 -25.86 16.79 13.66
C VAL A 337 -25.95 18.31 13.60
N ASP A 338 -25.35 18.92 12.58
CA ASP A 338 -25.58 20.33 12.24
C ASP A 338 -27.04 20.52 11.76
N LEU A 339 -28.00 20.34 12.67
CA LEU A 339 -29.20 21.16 12.64
C LEU A 339 -28.78 22.47 13.29
N LEU A 340 -28.74 23.52 12.49
CA LEU A 340 -28.54 24.90 12.91
C LEU A 340 -29.50 25.24 14.07
N GLU A 341 -29.02 25.11 15.30
CA GLU A 341 -29.10 26.09 16.41
C GLU A 341 -28.70 25.46 17.76
N GLY A 342 -27.67 26.02 18.42
CA GLY A 342 -27.63 26.10 19.90
C GLY A 342 -26.82 25.08 20.72
N GLU A 343 -25.49 25.08 20.59
CA GLU A 343 -24.54 24.85 21.70
C GLU A 343 -23.26 25.62 21.35
N GLU A 344 -22.72 26.44 22.25
CA GLU A 344 -21.50 27.21 22.02
C GLU A 344 -20.32 26.24 21.84
N ILE A 345 -19.79 26.13 20.62
CA ILE A 345 -18.47 25.53 20.42
C ILE A 345 -17.48 26.53 21.01
N ASP A 346 -16.81 26.13 22.09
CA ASP A 346 -15.67 26.88 22.59
C ASP A 346 -14.53 26.78 21.57
N LEU A 347 -14.51 27.78 20.69
CA LEU A 347 -13.56 27.95 19.61
C LEU A 347 -12.11 27.98 20.13
N GLU A 348 -11.92 28.49 21.36
CA GLU A 348 -10.61 28.58 21.98
C GLU A 348 -10.14 27.19 22.44
N GLU A 349 -10.99 26.41 23.13
CA GLU A 349 -10.64 25.03 23.54
C GLU A 349 -10.36 24.13 22.33
N LEU A 350 -11.07 24.34 21.22
CA LEU A 350 -10.84 23.60 19.99
C LEU A 350 -9.47 23.92 19.37
N ALA A 351 -9.12 25.20 19.28
CA ALA A 351 -7.82 25.64 18.79
C ALA A 351 -6.68 25.18 19.72
N GLU A 352 -6.89 25.26 21.03
CA GLU A 352 -5.94 24.77 22.03
C GLU A 352 -5.76 23.26 21.95
N THR A 353 -6.83 22.49 21.76
CA THR A 353 -6.76 21.04 21.55
C THR A 353 -5.91 20.73 20.34
N GLY A 354 -6.16 21.41 19.22
CA GLY A 354 -5.36 21.27 18.00
C GLY A 354 -3.87 21.52 18.24
N ALA A 355 -3.54 22.66 18.87
CA ALA A 355 -2.14 23.00 19.19
C ALA A 355 -1.50 22.01 20.20
N ARG A 356 -2.26 21.54 21.19
CA ARG A 356 -1.81 20.59 22.21
C ARG A 356 -1.49 19.23 21.58
N GLN A 357 -2.33 18.76 20.66
CA GLN A 357 -2.08 17.51 19.96
C GLN A 357 -0.91 17.63 18.99
N LEU A 358 -0.74 18.77 18.33
CA LEU A 358 0.43 19.03 17.49
C LEU A 358 1.74 18.98 18.29
N ARG A 359 1.78 19.60 19.48
CA ARG A 359 2.94 19.51 20.38
C ARG A 359 3.23 18.08 20.82
N ARG A 360 2.18 17.33 21.22
CA ARG A 360 2.34 15.90 21.57
C ARG A 360 2.86 15.08 20.41
N TYR A 361 2.42 15.36 19.19
CA TYR A 361 2.96 14.72 18.00
C TYR A 361 4.46 15.06 17.83
N SER A 362 4.87 16.32 18.00
CA SER A 362 6.29 16.68 17.94
C SER A 362 7.15 15.98 19.00
N GLU A 363 6.59 15.71 20.18
CA GLU A 363 7.29 15.02 21.28
C GLU A 363 7.32 13.50 21.11
N THR A 364 6.28 12.89 20.53
CA THR A 364 6.07 11.44 20.56
C THR A 364 6.14 10.77 19.18
N GLY A 365 6.02 11.52 18.09
CA GLY A 365 5.91 11.01 16.73
C GLY A 365 4.60 10.25 16.43
N LEU A 366 3.66 10.19 17.39
CA LEU A 366 2.47 9.36 17.28
C LEU A 366 1.47 9.95 16.28
N ARG A 367 1.26 9.25 15.17
CA ARG A 367 0.32 9.63 14.08
C ARG A 367 -1.11 9.96 14.55
N PRO A 368 -1.71 9.28 15.55
CA PRO A 368 -3.04 9.66 16.04
C PRO A 368 -3.12 11.10 16.58
N ASN A 369 -2.06 11.60 17.21
CA ASN A 369 -2.02 12.98 17.68
C ASN A 369 -2.00 13.97 16.51
N LEU A 370 -1.31 13.62 15.42
CA LEU A 370 -1.28 14.45 14.22
C LEU A 370 -2.66 14.55 13.54
N VAL A 371 -3.38 13.43 13.42
CA VAL A 371 -4.75 13.41 12.87
C VAL A 371 -5.68 14.28 13.71
N GLN A 372 -5.67 14.09 15.03
CA GLN A 372 -6.48 14.90 15.95
C GLN A 372 -6.12 16.39 15.89
N ALA A 373 -4.84 16.72 15.72
CA ALA A 373 -4.40 18.10 15.56
C ALA A 373 -4.98 18.74 14.30
N ILE A 374 -4.90 18.05 13.15
CA ILE A 374 -5.41 18.54 11.86
C ILE A 374 -6.92 18.76 11.94
N ASP A 375 -7.67 17.79 12.46
CA ASP A 375 -9.13 17.88 12.53
C ASP A 375 -9.59 19.05 13.41
N ALA A 376 -8.99 19.18 14.59
CA ALA A 376 -9.30 20.28 15.51
C ALA A 376 -8.90 21.65 14.96
N LEU A 377 -7.72 21.75 14.33
CA LEU A 377 -7.24 23.02 13.75
C LEU A 377 -8.04 23.42 12.52
N ARG A 378 -8.41 22.48 11.65
CA ARG A 378 -9.23 22.75 10.46
C ARG A 378 -10.60 23.28 10.89
N ARG A 379 -11.24 22.61 11.85
CA ARG A 379 -12.52 23.07 12.41
C ARG A 379 -12.40 24.41 13.14
N ALA A 380 -11.31 24.65 13.86
CA ALA A 380 -11.06 25.94 14.51
C ALA A 380 -10.90 27.06 13.47
N VAL A 381 -10.17 26.83 12.38
CA VAL A 381 -10.00 27.81 11.28
C VAL A 381 -11.35 28.14 10.63
N GLU A 382 -12.19 27.14 10.35
CA GLU A 382 -13.53 27.32 9.77
C GLU A 382 -14.45 28.20 10.63
N LEU A 383 -14.40 28.00 11.95
CA LEU A 383 -15.24 28.71 12.91
C LEU A 383 -14.67 30.07 13.33
N THR A 384 -13.43 30.39 12.95
CA THR A 384 -12.84 31.70 13.26
C THR A 384 -13.32 32.74 12.26
N PRO A 385 -13.80 33.92 12.72
CA PRO A 385 -14.11 35.02 11.82
C PRO A 385 -12.95 35.33 10.87
N SER A 386 -13.26 35.42 9.58
CA SER A 386 -12.24 35.61 8.55
C SER A 386 -11.54 36.95 8.70
N GLY A 387 -10.21 36.96 8.64
CA GLY A 387 -9.41 38.17 8.71
C GLY A 387 -8.84 38.50 10.10
N SER A 388 -9.06 37.66 11.11
CA SER A 388 -8.58 37.89 12.48
C SER A 388 -7.12 37.43 12.68
N VAL A 389 -6.44 37.99 13.69
CA VAL A 389 -5.05 37.61 14.04
C VAL A 389 -5.01 36.20 14.63
N GLU A 390 -6.06 35.81 15.36
CA GLU A 390 -6.27 34.47 15.91
C GLU A 390 -6.41 33.43 14.80
N GLN A 391 -7.14 33.77 13.72
CA GLN A 391 -7.25 32.92 12.54
C GLN A 391 -5.86 32.64 11.94
N ALA A 392 -5.01 33.65 11.89
CA ALA A 392 -3.67 33.53 11.36
C ALA A 392 -2.78 32.59 12.20
N GLY A 393 -2.96 32.55 13.53
CA GLY A 393 -2.27 31.58 14.40
C GLY A 393 -2.74 30.15 14.15
N ARG A 394 -4.05 29.96 14.03
CA ARG A 394 -4.68 28.65 13.77
C ARG A 394 -4.31 28.10 12.39
N LEU A 395 -4.31 28.95 11.36
CA LEU A 395 -3.84 28.62 10.02
C LEU A 395 -2.36 28.20 10.01
N SER A 396 -1.51 28.92 10.75
CA SER A 396 -0.10 28.54 10.86
C SER A 396 0.07 27.16 11.50
N ASN A 397 -0.68 26.85 12.55
CA ASN A 397 -0.62 25.53 13.18
C ASN A 397 -1.17 24.43 12.26
N LEU A 398 -2.25 24.71 11.53
CA LEU A 398 -2.82 23.79 10.55
C LEU A 398 -1.80 23.47 9.45
N GLY A 399 -1.12 24.50 8.92
CA GLY A 399 -0.07 24.30 7.92
C GLY A 399 1.12 23.47 8.41
N ILE A 400 1.55 23.64 9.67
CA ILE A 400 2.58 22.78 10.28
C ILE A 400 2.10 21.33 10.35
N ALA A 401 0.87 21.10 10.80
CA ALA A 401 0.30 19.76 10.96
C ALA A 401 0.13 19.05 9.59
N LEU A 402 -0.38 19.77 8.58
CA LEU A 402 -0.52 19.24 7.22
C LEU A 402 0.82 18.91 6.57
N ARG A 403 1.83 19.77 6.72
CA ARG A 403 3.19 19.45 6.26
C ARG A 403 3.75 18.20 6.94
N ALA A 404 3.56 18.09 8.26
CA ALA A 404 3.98 16.88 8.97
C ALA A 404 3.23 15.62 8.49
N ARG A 405 1.97 15.74 8.04
CA ARG A 405 1.24 14.60 7.45
C ARG A 405 1.74 14.28 6.03
N PHE A 406 2.11 15.29 5.26
CA PHE A 406 2.82 15.09 3.99
C PHE A 406 4.12 14.31 4.21
N ASP A 407 4.93 14.67 5.21
CA ASP A 407 6.19 13.97 5.52
C ASP A 407 5.97 12.45 5.79
N HIS A 408 4.77 12.03 6.24
CA HIS A 408 4.41 10.62 6.46
C HIS A 408 3.76 9.92 5.28
N THR A 409 3.00 10.65 4.46
CA THR A 409 2.08 10.08 3.46
C THR A 409 2.53 10.31 2.03
N GLY A 410 3.39 11.31 1.81
CA GLY A 410 3.74 11.81 0.48
C GLY A 410 2.58 12.45 -0.28
N SER A 411 1.43 12.72 0.36
CA SER A 411 0.22 13.27 -0.28
C SER A 411 0.43 14.72 -0.73
N PRO A 412 0.53 15.03 -2.04
CA PRO A 412 0.80 16.39 -2.50
C PRO A 412 -0.31 17.38 -2.10
N ALA A 413 -1.55 16.89 -1.99
CA ALA A 413 -2.70 17.71 -1.58
C ALA A 413 -2.54 18.29 -0.16
N ASP A 414 -1.91 17.54 0.76
CA ASP A 414 -1.66 18.04 2.12
C ASP A 414 -0.64 19.17 2.11
N LEU A 415 0.37 19.07 1.24
CA LEU A 415 1.41 20.06 1.10
C LEU A 415 0.89 21.34 0.45
N ASP A 416 0.01 21.21 -0.56
CA ASP A 416 -0.67 22.36 -1.17
C ASP A 416 -1.60 23.06 -0.16
N GLU A 417 -2.40 22.32 0.60
CA GLU A 417 -3.24 22.89 1.67
C GLU A 417 -2.39 23.57 2.76
N ALA A 418 -1.25 22.99 3.11
CA ALA A 418 -0.32 23.58 4.08
C ALA A 418 0.23 24.93 3.60
N ILE A 419 0.66 25.01 2.34
CA ILE A 419 1.19 26.23 1.73
C ILE A 419 0.11 27.31 1.67
N ASP A 420 -1.11 26.97 1.26
CA ASP A 420 -2.22 27.93 1.20
C ASP A 420 -2.58 28.46 2.59
N ALA A 421 -2.64 27.58 3.59
CA ALA A 421 -2.87 27.99 4.98
C ALA A 421 -1.75 28.91 5.50
N LEU A 422 -0.48 28.60 5.20
CA LEU A 422 0.67 29.39 5.64
C LEU A 422 0.77 30.74 4.93
N ARG A 423 0.49 30.81 3.62
CA ARG A 423 0.39 32.08 2.88
C ARG A 423 -0.69 32.96 3.50
N ARG A 424 -1.87 32.40 3.75
CA ARG A 424 -2.97 33.12 4.39
C ARG A 424 -2.61 33.57 5.81
N ALA A 425 -1.91 32.73 6.58
CA ALA A 425 -1.42 33.11 7.89
C ALA A 425 -0.46 34.30 7.84
N VAL A 426 0.49 34.32 6.89
CA VAL A 426 1.43 35.44 6.68
C VAL A 426 0.68 36.72 6.32
N GLU A 427 -0.28 36.66 5.39
CA GLU A 427 -1.10 37.81 4.97
C GLU A 427 -1.87 38.45 6.12
N LEU A 428 -2.42 37.63 7.00
CA LEU A 428 -3.23 38.08 8.15
C LEU A 428 -2.38 38.53 9.35
N THR A 429 -1.05 38.37 9.28
CA THR A 429 -0.15 38.82 10.37
C THR A 429 0.23 40.27 10.17
N PRO A 430 0.23 41.11 11.22
CA PRO A 430 0.81 42.44 11.16
C PRO A 430 2.26 42.42 10.65
N SER A 431 2.54 43.21 9.62
CA SER A 431 3.86 43.31 9.00
C SER A 431 4.92 43.77 9.99
N GLY A 432 6.09 43.12 9.99
CA GLY A 432 7.22 43.47 10.84
C GLY A 432 7.21 42.81 12.22
N SER A 433 6.24 41.94 12.52
CA SER A 433 6.13 41.24 13.80
C SER A 433 7.01 39.98 13.87
N VAL A 434 7.32 39.54 15.10
CA VAL A 434 8.08 38.29 15.34
C VAL A 434 7.26 37.06 14.94
N GLU A 435 5.94 37.13 15.09
CA GLU A 435 4.98 36.12 14.66
C GLU A 435 5.00 35.96 13.13
N GLN A 436 5.09 37.07 12.38
CA GLN A 436 5.20 37.02 10.92
C GLN A 436 6.48 36.30 10.51
N ALA A 437 7.58 36.57 11.22
CA ALA A 437 8.84 35.91 10.96
C ALA A 437 8.76 34.38 11.17
N GLY A 438 8.02 33.92 12.18
CA GLY A 438 7.76 32.48 12.40
C GLY A 438 6.92 31.86 11.28
N ARG A 439 5.87 32.54 10.85
CA ARG A 439 4.97 32.07 9.77
C ARG A 439 5.67 32.04 8.42
N LEU A 440 6.49 33.04 8.12
CA LEU A 440 7.35 33.06 6.92
C LEU A 440 8.36 31.92 6.91
N SER A 441 8.98 31.61 8.06
CA SER A 441 9.87 30.46 8.16
C SER A 441 9.13 29.15 7.90
N ASN A 442 7.91 28.99 8.42
CA ASN A 442 7.11 27.79 8.17
C ASN A 442 6.70 27.67 6.69
N LEU A 443 6.30 28.79 6.07
CA LEU A 443 6.00 28.86 4.64
C LEU A 443 7.20 28.45 3.80
N GLY A 444 8.38 28.99 4.09
CA GLY A 444 9.60 28.64 3.36
C GLY A 444 9.99 27.16 3.48
N ILE A 445 9.76 26.54 4.64
CA ILE A 445 9.97 25.08 4.80
C ILE A 445 8.99 24.28 3.94
N ALA A 446 7.70 24.65 3.92
CA ALA A 446 6.68 23.96 3.13
C ALA A 446 6.92 24.11 1.62
N LEU A 447 7.26 25.31 1.16
CA LEU A 447 7.60 25.57 -0.25
C LEU A 447 8.85 24.80 -0.69
N ARG A 448 9.89 24.72 0.15
CA ARG A 448 11.07 23.88 -0.13
C ARG A 448 10.69 22.41 -0.25
N ALA A 449 9.85 21.89 0.65
CA ALA A 449 9.37 20.52 0.55
C ALA A 449 8.59 20.27 -0.77
N ARG A 450 7.84 21.27 -1.25
CA ARG A 450 7.15 21.14 -2.55
C ARG A 450 8.10 21.20 -3.72
N PHE A 451 9.16 22.00 -3.65
CA PHE A 451 10.26 21.95 -4.61
C PHE A 451 10.92 20.56 -4.62
N ASP A 452 11.23 19.98 -3.46
CA ASP A 452 11.84 18.65 -3.38
C ASP A 452 10.95 17.57 -4.06
N HIS A 453 9.62 17.75 -4.03
CA HIS A 453 8.66 16.85 -4.67
C HIS A 453 8.43 17.11 -6.16
N THR A 454 8.37 18.37 -6.58
CA THR A 454 7.91 18.77 -7.93
C THR A 454 9.04 19.26 -8.84
N GLY A 455 10.17 19.64 -8.28
CA GLY A 455 11.27 20.32 -8.97
C GLY A 455 10.97 21.76 -9.39
N SER A 456 9.89 22.38 -8.89
CA SER A 456 9.44 23.74 -9.28
C SER A 456 10.38 24.84 -8.77
N PRO A 457 11.21 25.48 -9.62
CA PRO A 457 12.20 26.45 -9.14
C PRO A 457 11.55 27.70 -8.53
N ALA A 458 10.34 28.05 -8.97
CA ALA A 458 9.58 29.18 -8.45
C ALA A 458 9.24 29.00 -6.96
N ASP A 459 8.91 27.78 -6.52
CA ASP A 459 8.65 27.50 -5.12
C ASP A 459 9.91 27.66 -4.27
N LEU A 460 11.07 27.27 -4.82
CA LEU A 460 12.34 27.40 -4.13
C LEU A 460 12.79 28.86 -3.99
N ASP A 461 12.58 29.68 -5.03
CA ASP A 461 12.84 31.12 -4.95
C ASP A 461 11.92 31.80 -3.92
N GLU A 462 10.61 31.47 -3.92
CA GLU A 462 9.67 31.97 -2.90
C GLU A 462 10.06 31.50 -1.49
N ALA A 463 10.54 30.27 -1.34
CA ALA A 463 11.03 29.75 -0.07
C ALA A 463 12.23 30.55 0.47
N ILE A 464 13.20 30.85 -0.40
CA ILE A 464 14.39 31.63 -0.05
C ILE A 464 13.99 33.06 0.34
N ASP A 465 13.09 33.70 -0.40
CA ASP A 465 12.61 35.05 -0.09
C ASP A 465 11.86 35.10 1.25
N ALA A 466 10.98 34.13 1.51
CA ALA A 466 10.29 34.00 2.78
C ALA A 466 11.26 33.78 3.94
N LEU A 467 12.28 32.92 3.78
CA LEU A 467 13.28 32.63 4.80
C LEU A 467 14.23 33.81 5.07
N ARG A 468 14.66 34.52 4.02
CA ARG A 468 15.44 35.77 4.17
C ARG A 468 14.65 36.79 4.98
N ARG A 469 13.37 36.99 4.63
CA ARG A 469 12.51 37.91 5.35
C ARG A 469 12.27 37.47 6.79
N ALA A 470 12.14 36.17 7.04
CA ALA A 470 12.04 35.63 8.39
C ALA A 470 13.29 35.96 9.21
N VAL A 471 14.50 35.77 8.67
CA VAL A 471 15.76 36.12 9.34
C VAL A 471 15.82 37.61 9.66
N GLU A 472 15.51 38.50 8.70
CA GLU A 472 15.50 39.95 8.89
C GLU A 472 14.58 40.43 10.03
N LEU A 473 13.44 39.78 10.19
CA LEU A 473 12.44 40.11 11.21
C LEU A 473 12.74 39.45 12.58
N THR A 474 13.76 38.61 12.67
CA THR A 474 14.12 37.94 13.92
C THR A 474 15.07 38.82 14.73
N PRO A 475 14.86 38.98 16.05
CA PRO A 475 15.86 39.60 16.92
C PRO A 475 17.22 38.89 16.81
N SER A 476 18.28 39.66 16.56
CA SER A 476 19.63 39.12 16.40
C SER A 476 20.14 38.46 17.69
N GLY A 477 20.89 37.37 17.57
CA GLY A 477 21.46 36.64 18.70
C GLY A 477 20.54 35.60 19.35
N SER A 478 19.37 35.34 18.78
CA SER A 478 18.36 34.41 19.33
C SER A 478 18.50 32.99 18.79
N VAL A 479 17.99 32.00 19.55
CA VAL A 479 17.93 30.58 19.13
C VAL A 479 17.03 30.44 17.89
N GLU A 480 15.96 31.21 17.81
CA GLU A 480 15.06 31.27 16.67
C GLU A 480 15.76 31.77 15.41
N GLN A 481 16.68 32.74 15.55
CA GLN A 481 17.49 33.23 14.43
C GLN A 481 18.39 32.10 13.92
N ALA A 482 19.02 31.32 14.82
CA ALA A 482 19.84 30.19 14.43
C ALA A 482 19.06 29.17 13.59
N GLY A 483 17.85 28.79 14.02
CA GLY A 483 16.99 27.87 13.26
C GLY A 483 16.61 28.42 11.88
N ARG A 484 16.26 29.70 11.79
CA ARG A 484 15.89 30.37 10.53
C ARG A 484 17.06 30.49 9.55
N LEU A 485 18.26 30.81 10.06
CA LEU A 485 19.51 30.82 9.29
C LEU A 485 19.84 29.43 8.74
N SER A 486 19.63 28.38 9.54
CA SER A 486 19.83 27.00 9.08
C SER A 486 18.87 26.64 7.94
N ASN A 487 17.59 26.97 8.09
CA ASN A 487 16.59 26.74 7.04
C ASN A 487 16.92 27.48 5.74
N LEU A 488 17.36 28.75 5.85
CA LEU A 488 17.82 29.54 4.71
C LEU A 488 19.04 28.91 4.03
N GLY A 489 20.04 28.48 4.80
CA GLY A 489 21.22 27.81 4.25
C GLY A 489 20.88 26.53 3.50
N ILE A 490 19.95 25.72 4.01
CA ILE A 490 19.49 24.50 3.33
C ILE A 490 18.72 24.82 2.04
N ALA A 491 17.89 25.86 2.02
CA ALA A 491 17.20 26.29 0.80
C ALA A 491 18.17 26.82 -0.27
N LEU A 492 19.19 27.59 0.13
CA LEU A 492 20.25 28.05 -0.76
C LEU A 492 21.08 26.90 -1.32
N ARG A 493 21.39 25.87 -0.49
CA ARG A 493 22.03 24.64 -0.98
C ARG A 493 21.17 23.96 -2.05
N ALA A 494 19.87 23.82 -1.82
CA ALA A 494 18.96 23.23 -2.80
C ALA A 494 18.95 24.02 -4.12
N ARG A 495 19.02 25.36 -4.05
CA ARG A 495 19.08 26.19 -5.26
C ARG A 495 20.40 26.04 -5.99
N PHE A 496 21.51 26.00 -5.27
CA PHE A 496 22.82 25.65 -5.82
C PHE A 496 22.79 24.29 -6.52
N ASP A 497 22.18 23.27 -5.91
CA ASP A 497 22.07 21.93 -6.49
C ASP A 497 21.29 21.94 -7.83
N HIS A 498 20.38 22.91 -8.02
CA HIS A 498 19.61 23.09 -9.24
C HIS A 498 20.30 23.99 -10.29
N THR A 499 20.97 25.07 -9.87
CA THR A 499 21.47 26.13 -10.76
C THR A 499 22.98 26.08 -10.96
N GLY A 500 23.72 25.49 -10.03
CA GLY A 500 25.18 25.56 -9.95
C GLY A 500 25.71 26.93 -9.47
N ASP A 501 24.86 27.81 -8.94
CA ASP A 501 25.27 29.15 -8.50
C ASP A 501 26.13 29.10 -7.22
N VAL A 502 27.43 29.27 -7.39
CA VAL A 502 28.44 29.19 -6.32
C VAL A 502 28.19 30.22 -5.21
N ASP A 503 27.56 31.35 -5.51
CA ASP A 503 27.25 32.36 -4.50
C ASP A 503 26.23 31.83 -3.49
N ASP A 504 25.29 30.99 -3.93
CA ASP A 504 24.29 30.39 -3.05
C ASP A 504 24.91 29.40 -2.06
N VAL A 505 25.77 28.49 -2.51
CA VAL A 505 26.42 27.53 -1.60
C VAL A 505 27.40 28.23 -0.65
N THR A 506 28.04 29.31 -1.10
CA THR A 506 28.93 30.13 -0.26
C THR A 506 28.14 30.88 0.82
N ALA A 507 26.99 31.47 0.45
CA ALA A 507 26.07 32.09 1.40
C ALA A 507 25.49 31.05 2.38
N ALA A 508 25.13 29.85 1.90
CA ALA A 508 24.63 28.77 2.72
C ALA A 508 25.61 28.36 3.83
N VAL A 509 26.89 28.16 3.50
CA VAL A 509 27.93 27.87 4.50
C VAL A 509 28.05 29.01 5.51
N SER A 510 28.01 30.26 5.05
CA SER A 510 28.13 31.43 5.93
C SER A 510 26.98 31.50 6.94
N TYR A 511 25.74 31.33 6.49
CA TYR A 511 24.56 31.32 7.36
C TYR A 511 24.53 30.11 8.32
N LEU A 512 24.98 28.94 7.88
CA LEU A 512 25.04 27.75 8.75
C LEU A 512 26.14 27.86 9.81
N ARG A 513 27.30 28.46 9.49
CA ARG A 513 28.32 28.79 10.50
C ARG A 513 27.81 29.79 11.52
N GLU A 514 27.11 30.83 11.06
CA GLU A 514 26.46 31.80 11.96
C GLU A 514 25.43 31.10 12.86
N SER A 515 24.57 30.26 12.28
CA SER A 515 23.58 29.45 13.01
C SER A 515 24.22 28.61 14.12
N VAL A 516 25.29 27.86 13.84
CA VAL A 516 26.02 27.07 14.84
C VAL A 516 26.65 27.96 15.92
N SER A 517 27.11 29.17 15.56
CA SER A 517 27.75 30.09 16.51
C SER A 517 26.77 30.71 17.52
N LEU A 518 25.49 30.82 17.17
CA LEU A 518 24.43 31.39 18.01
C LEU A 518 23.94 30.43 19.10
N ILE A 519 24.23 29.13 18.97
CA ILE A 519 23.73 28.10 19.88
C ILE A 519 24.84 27.68 20.85
N PRO A 520 24.58 27.56 22.16
CA PRO A 520 25.55 27.03 23.13
C PRO A 520 26.07 25.64 22.77
N SER A 521 27.26 25.26 23.24
CA SER A 521 27.91 23.98 22.91
C SER A 521 27.15 22.74 23.41
N ASP A 522 26.35 22.90 24.45
CA ASP A 522 25.59 21.86 25.14
C ASP A 522 24.10 21.84 24.78
N SER A 523 23.64 22.68 23.84
CA SER A 523 22.23 22.70 23.44
C SER A 523 21.86 21.46 22.62
N PRO A 524 20.65 20.90 22.86
CA PRO A 524 20.18 19.71 22.15
C PRO A 524 19.91 19.95 20.65
N GLU A 525 19.77 21.20 20.21
CA GLU A 525 19.59 21.58 18.81
C GLU A 525 20.91 21.64 18.02
N ARG A 526 22.05 21.78 18.71
CA ARG A 526 23.38 21.94 18.08
C ARG A 526 23.78 20.80 17.14
N PRO A 527 23.55 19.50 17.45
CA PRO A 527 23.93 18.40 16.56
C PRO A 527 23.30 18.50 15.17
N GLN A 528 22.02 18.89 15.09
CA GLN A 528 21.33 19.04 13.81
C GLN A 528 21.92 20.16 12.96
N LEU A 529 22.28 21.29 13.58
CA LEU A 529 22.89 22.43 12.90
C LEU A 529 24.29 22.09 12.36
N LEU A 530 25.09 21.36 13.15
CA LEU A 530 26.40 20.85 12.73
C LEU A 530 26.28 19.87 11.55
N SER A 531 25.30 18.96 11.58
CA SER A 531 25.05 18.06 10.46
C SER A 531 24.61 18.83 9.20
N ASN A 532 23.76 19.84 9.34
CA ASN A 532 23.33 20.68 8.21
C ASN A 532 24.52 21.44 7.60
N LEU A 533 25.40 22.01 8.44
CA LEU A 533 26.64 22.66 8.00
C LEU A 533 27.52 21.69 7.22
N ALA A 534 27.76 20.49 7.76
CA ALA A 534 28.59 19.47 7.12
C ALA A 534 28.06 19.05 5.74
N LEU A 535 26.74 18.89 5.59
CA LEU A 535 26.13 18.59 4.29
C LEU A 535 26.42 19.67 3.24
N VAL A 536 26.33 20.96 3.61
CA VAL A 536 26.62 22.06 2.68
C VAL A 536 28.10 22.15 2.38
N LEU A 537 28.98 21.94 3.37
CA LEU A 537 30.43 21.92 3.16
C LEU A 537 30.85 20.82 2.18
N VAL A 538 30.32 19.60 2.29
CA VAL A 538 30.59 18.51 1.33
C VAL A 538 30.15 18.90 -0.08
N ARG A 539 28.99 19.56 -0.23
CA ARG A 539 28.51 20.03 -1.55
C ARG A 539 29.37 21.15 -2.11
N ARG A 540 29.81 22.09 -1.28
CA ARG A 540 30.71 23.17 -1.69
C ARG A 540 32.07 22.63 -2.14
N HIS A 541 32.63 21.67 -1.39
CA HIS A 541 33.84 20.96 -1.78
C HIS A 541 33.67 20.29 -3.15
N ALA A 542 32.57 19.56 -3.38
CA ALA A 542 32.35 18.90 -4.67
C ALA A 542 32.34 19.87 -5.87
N SER A 543 31.99 21.14 -5.64
CA SER A 543 31.97 22.17 -6.68
C SER A 543 33.27 22.96 -6.82
N LEU A 544 33.94 23.26 -5.70
CA LEU A 544 35.06 24.21 -5.65
C LEU A 544 36.41 23.55 -5.34
N GLY A 545 36.40 22.32 -4.84
CA GLY A 545 37.60 21.59 -4.42
C GLY A 545 38.29 22.17 -3.18
N ASP A 546 37.58 22.92 -2.33
CA ASP A 546 38.15 23.44 -1.08
C ASP A 546 38.28 22.31 -0.05
N GLU A 547 39.49 21.77 0.07
CA GLU A 547 39.84 20.70 0.99
C GLU A 547 39.50 20.98 2.46
N SER A 548 39.50 22.26 2.86
CA SER A 548 39.18 22.63 4.25
C SER A 548 37.72 22.35 4.60
N ASP A 549 36.83 22.33 3.60
CA ASP A 549 35.42 22.04 3.80
C ASP A 549 35.18 20.60 4.25
N LEU A 550 35.93 19.63 3.71
CA LEU A 550 35.79 18.24 4.11
C LEU A 550 36.29 18.01 5.53
N ASP A 551 37.40 18.65 5.91
CA ASP A 551 37.94 18.55 7.26
C ASP A 551 36.96 19.18 8.29
N GLU A 552 36.36 20.32 7.96
CA GLU A 552 35.34 20.96 8.81
C GLU A 552 34.04 20.16 8.86
N ALA A 553 33.60 19.56 7.75
CA ALA A 553 32.40 18.72 7.71
C ALA A 553 32.54 17.49 8.61
N ILE A 554 33.68 16.80 8.52
CA ILE A 554 33.98 15.62 9.34
C ILE A 554 34.05 15.99 10.82
N GLU A 555 34.72 17.10 11.16
CA GLU A 555 34.80 17.58 12.54
C GLU A 555 33.41 17.96 13.09
N SER A 556 32.60 18.65 12.30
CA SER A 556 31.23 19.02 12.67
C SER A 556 30.36 17.79 12.95
N LEU A 557 30.47 16.74 12.12
CA LEU A 557 29.72 15.50 12.31
C LEU A 557 30.23 14.69 13.51
N ARG A 558 31.53 14.68 13.78
CA ARG A 558 32.09 14.08 15.00
C ARG A 558 31.59 14.79 16.26
N GLN A 559 31.52 16.11 16.24
CA GLN A 559 30.92 16.89 17.34
C GLN A 559 29.43 16.57 17.51
N ALA A 560 28.66 16.50 16.42
CA ALA A 560 27.25 16.11 16.47
C ALA A 560 27.08 14.72 17.11
N LEU A 561 27.91 13.74 16.74
CA LEU A 561 27.88 12.38 17.30
C LEU A 561 28.33 12.32 18.76
N ALA A 562 29.25 13.19 19.19
CA ALA A 562 29.67 13.27 20.59
C ALA A 562 28.57 13.83 21.50
N LEU A 563 27.71 14.70 20.96
CA LEU A 563 26.59 15.33 21.66
C LEU A 563 25.29 14.52 21.61
N THR A 564 25.19 13.50 20.74
CA THR A 564 23.97 12.72 20.52
C THR A 564 24.08 11.33 21.19
N PRO A 565 23.27 11.00 22.20
CA PRO A 565 23.21 9.66 22.78
C PRO A 565 22.96 8.55 21.76
N ALA A 566 23.43 7.34 22.05
CA ALA A 566 23.33 6.17 21.16
C ALA A 566 21.88 5.77 20.86
N GLU A 567 20.97 6.07 21.78
CA GLU A 567 19.58 5.64 21.78
C GLU A 567 18.66 6.57 20.97
N LEU A 568 19.18 7.69 20.44
CA LEU A 568 18.38 8.60 19.62
C LEU A 568 18.44 8.19 18.15
N ALA A 569 17.28 7.92 17.55
CA ALA A 569 17.14 7.52 16.14
C ALA A 569 17.85 8.48 15.15
N ALA A 570 17.94 9.77 15.48
CA ALA A 570 18.64 10.77 14.66
C ALA A 570 20.16 10.51 14.52
N ARG A 571 20.76 9.72 15.43
CA ARG A 571 22.19 9.40 15.42
C ARG A 571 22.62 8.68 14.15
N SER A 572 21.84 7.71 13.66
CA SER A 572 22.15 6.95 12.44
C SER A 572 22.29 7.85 11.21
N ALA A 573 21.50 8.92 11.11
CA ALA A 573 21.62 9.91 10.04
C ALA A 573 22.94 10.68 10.11
N TYR A 574 23.40 11.08 11.30
CA TYR A 574 24.70 11.74 11.46
C TYR A 574 25.87 10.81 11.14
N ILE A 575 25.77 9.53 11.50
CA ILE A 575 26.77 8.51 11.15
C ILE A 575 26.83 8.33 9.63
N SER A 576 25.68 8.26 8.96
CA SER A 576 25.62 8.16 7.50
C SER A 576 26.26 9.38 6.82
N ASN A 577 25.96 10.59 7.30
CA ASN A 577 26.55 11.82 6.77
C ASN A 577 28.07 11.85 6.98
N LEU A 578 28.57 11.32 8.12
CA LEU A 578 30.00 11.20 8.40
C LEU A 578 30.68 10.27 7.39
N ALA A 579 30.06 9.12 7.10
CA ALA A 579 30.56 8.21 6.09
C ALA A 579 30.63 8.87 4.70
N THR A 580 29.63 9.65 4.31
CA THR A 580 29.65 10.40 3.04
C THR A 580 30.76 11.44 2.99
N ALA A 581 30.99 12.18 4.07
CA ALA A 581 32.09 13.16 4.14
C ALA A 581 33.47 12.49 4.08
N LEU A 582 33.64 11.37 4.79
CA LEU A 582 34.86 10.56 4.75
C LEU A 582 35.11 9.95 3.36
N GLN A 583 34.06 9.48 2.68
CA GLN A 583 34.16 9.00 1.31
C GLN A 583 34.59 10.11 0.35
N ALA A 584 34.01 11.31 0.46
CA ALA A 584 34.42 12.46 -0.34
C ALA A 584 35.90 12.82 -0.11
N ARG A 585 36.38 12.74 1.14
CA ARG A 585 37.80 12.97 1.46
C ARG A 585 38.71 11.87 0.94
N TYR A 586 38.27 10.62 0.98
CA TYR A 586 38.97 9.51 0.32
C TYR A 586 39.08 9.75 -1.19
N ALA A 587 37.98 10.13 -1.86
CA ALA A 587 38.00 10.39 -3.29
C ALA A 587 38.97 11.51 -3.68
N SER A 588 39.15 12.52 -2.83
CA SER A 588 40.11 13.61 -3.08
C SER A 588 41.56 13.25 -2.72
N ARG A 589 41.79 12.60 -1.57
CA ARG A 589 43.15 12.39 -1.01
C ARG A 589 43.69 10.97 -1.17
N ALA A 590 42.86 10.03 -1.62
CA ALA A 590 43.14 8.59 -1.68
C ALA A 590 43.66 7.99 -0.35
N ASN A 591 43.24 8.54 0.79
CA ASN A 591 43.66 8.08 2.12
C ASN A 591 42.83 6.86 2.59
N PRO A 592 43.37 5.63 2.59
CA PRO A 592 42.58 4.43 2.86
C PRO A 592 41.93 4.40 4.25
N ALA A 593 42.50 5.12 5.22
CA ALA A 593 41.93 5.23 6.56
C ALA A 593 40.54 5.89 6.56
N ASP A 594 40.30 6.85 5.64
CA ASP A 594 38.99 7.50 5.52
C ASP A 594 37.93 6.54 4.97
N LEU A 595 38.31 5.70 4.00
CA LEU A 595 37.43 4.65 3.46
C LEU A 595 37.12 3.57 4.49
N ASP A 596 38.12 3.15 5.28
CA ASP A 596 37.93 2.22 6.39
C ASP A 596 36.99 2.79 7.46
N GLU A 597 37.18 4.06 7.85
CA GLU A 597 36.32 4.76 8.82
C GLU A 597 34.88 4.91 8.28
N ALA A 598 34.71 5.24 6.99
CA ALA A 598 33.39 5.34 6.35
C ALA A 598 32.62 4.01 6.38
N ILE A 599 33.31 2.89 6.10
CA ILE A 599 32.71 1.55 6.16
C ILE A 599 32.30 1.19 7.60
N ILE A 600 33.15 1.49 8.59
CA ILE A 600 32.83 1.26 10.00
C ILE A 600 31.62 2.10 10.43
N ALA A 601 31.59 3.37 10.04
CA ALA A 601 30.47 4.27 10.30
C ALA A 601 29.17 3.67 9.70
N MET A 602 29.16 3.32 8.42
CA MET A 602 27.93 2.80 7.79
C MET A 602 27.48 1.45 8.37
N ARG A 603 28.41 0.56 8.75
CA ARG A 603 28.07 -0.66 9.50
C ARG A 603 27.44 -0.35 10.85
N THR A 604 27.93 0.69 11.54
CA THR A 604 27.37 1.14 12.82
C THR A 604 25.96 1.68 12.62
N ALA A 605 25.73 2.54 11.62
CA ALA A 605 24.40 3.04 11.29
C ALA A 605 23.40 1.91 10.99
N LEU A 606 23.82 0.90 10.23
CA LEU A 606 22.99 -0.26 9.90
C LEU A 606 22.68 -1.16 11.12
N ALA A 607 23.61 -1.24 12.08
CA ALA A 607 23.44 -1.99 13.32
C ALA A 607 22.56 -1.26 14.35
N GLU A 608 22.60 0.08 14.35
CA GLU A 608 21.76 0.94 15.21
C GLU A 608 20.35 1.17 14.63
N ALA A 609 20.13 0.95 13.32
CA ALA A 609 18.83 1.10 12.67
C ALA A 609 17.81 0.03 13.12
N GLU A 610 16.64 0.47 13.59
CA GLU A 610 15.54 -0.43 13.99
C GLU A 610 14.89 -1.16 12.79
N PRO A 611 14.24 -2.33 13.01
CA PRO A 611 13.41 -2.97 12.00
C PRO A 611 12.24 -2.06 11.57
N GLY A 612 12.32 -1.50 10.36
CA GLY A 612 11.35 -0.52 9.85
C GLY A 612 11.88 0.93 9.78
N ASP A 613 13.17 1.17 10.04
CA ASP A 613 13.81 2.45 9.74
C ASP A 613 13.76 2.73 8.23
N ALA A 614 13.09 3.82 7.84
CA ALA A 614 12.91 4.25 6.46
C ALA A 614 14.24 4.48 5.72
N PHE A 615 15.35 4.73 6.44
CA PHE A 615 16.67 4.94 5.85
C PHE A 615 17.52 3.67 5.78
N ARG A 616 17.04 2.53 6.31
CA ARG A 616 17.80 1.27 6.33
C ARG A 616 18.26 0.85 4.94
N THR A 617 17.38 0.97 3.93
CA THR A 617 17.71 0.63 2.54
C THR A 617 18.83 1.51 1.99
N THR A 618 18.83 2.80 2.35
CA THR A 618 19.89 3.77 2.00
C THR A 618 21.21 3.43 2.67
N TYR A 619 21.19 2.97 3.92
CA TYR A 619 22.41 2.53 4.62
C TYR A 619 23.01 1.28 3.95
N LEU A 620 22.18 0.32 3.54
CA LEU A 620 22.60 -0.86 2.78
C LEU A 620 23.28 -0.47 1.46
N SER A 621 22.65 0.40 0.67
CA SER A 621 23.21 0.83 -0.62
C SER A 621 24.51 1.61 -0.46
N ASN A 622 24.59 2.50 0.53
CA ASN A 622 25.79 3.30 0.77
C ASN A 622 26.96 2.42 1.26
N LEU A 623 26.69 1.44 2.12
CA LEU A 623 27.71 0.47 2.54
C LEU A 623 28.20 -0.36 1.36
N ALA A 624 27.29 -0.82 0.50
CA ALA A 624 27.63 -1.59 -0.69
C ALA A 624 28.51 -0.77 -1.66
N ALA A 625 28.20 0.52 -1.87
CA ALA A 625 29.01 1.43 -2.67
C ALA A 625 30.43 1.63 -2.10
N LEU A 626 30.57 1.82 -0.79
CA LEU A 626 31.88 1.93 -0.13
C LEU A 626 32.70 0.64 -0.23
N LEU A 627 32.07 -0.52 -0.06
CA LEU A 627 32.72 -1.82 -0.20
C LEU A 627 33.10 -2.13 -1.64
N GLN A 628 32.28 -1.69 -2.61
CA GLN A 628 32.64 -1.70 -4.02
C GLN A 628 33.89 -0.85 -4.24
N GLU A 629 33.92 0.41 -3.80
CA GLU A 629 35.08 1.29 -3.94
C GLU A 629 36.36 0.66 -3.34
N ARG A 630 36.25 0.07 -2.14
CA ARG A 630 37.33 -0.70 -1.51
C ARG A 630 37.80 -1.88 -2.36
N ALA A 631 36.86 -2.68 -2.88
CA ALA A 631 37.18 -3.81 -3.75
C ALA A 631 37.89 -3.36 -5.03
N GLN A 632 37.52 -2.20 -5.58
CA GLN A 632 38.12 -1.67 -6.80
C GLN A 632 39.54 -1.15 -6.58
N HIS A 633 39.74 -0.36 -5.53
CA HIS A 633 41.01 0.34 -5.30
C HIS A 633 42.04 -0.48 -4.53
N LEU A 634 41.60 -1.39 -3.63
CA LEU A 634 42.48 -2.20 -2.79
C LEU A 634 42.50 -3.69 -3.18
N ASN A 635 41.80 -4.07 -4.26
CA ASN A 635 41.68 -5.46 -4.74
C ASN A 635 41.15 -6.42 -3.66
N ASP A 636 40.24 -5.92 -2.82
CA ASP A 636 39.66 -6.65 -1.70
C ASP A 636 38.48 -7.52 -2.17
N LYS A 637 38.74 -8.82 -2.36
CA LYS A 637 37.74 -9.80 -2.79
C LYS A 637 36.64 -10.03 -1.76
N SER A 638 36.94 -9.83 -0.46
CA SER A 638 35.94 -9.99 0.60
C SER A 638 34.92 -8.85 0.55
N ALA A 639 35.41 -7.63 0.36
CA ALA A 639 34.55 -6.45 0.20
C ALA A 639 33.64 -6.57 -1.03
N LEU A 640 34.13 -7.15 -2.14
CA LEU A 640 33.32 -7.41 -3.32
C LEU A 640 32.14 -8.37 -3.03
N ALA A 641 32.40 -9.45 -2.29
CA ALA A 641 31.37 -10.42 -1.95
C ALA A 641 30.31 -9.82 -1.01
N GLU A 642 30.74 -9.04 -0.01
CA GLU A 642 29.85 -8.35 0.92
C GLU A 642 28.97 -7.30 0.20
N ALA A 643 29.55 -6.52 -0.72
CA ALA A 643 28.79 -5.54 -1.51
C ALA A 643 27.65 -6.18 -2.33
N ILE A 644 27.88 -7.37 -2.90
CA ILE A 644 26.87 -8.13 -3.66
C ILE A 644 25.69 -8.53 -2.77
N GLU A 645 25.95 -9.03 -1.56
CA GLU A 645 24.90 -9.43 -0.64
C GLU A 645 24.08 -8.23 -0.16
N LEU A 646 24.73 -7.10 0.13
CA LEU A 646 24.05 -5.88 0.56
C LEU A 646 23.14 -5.29 -0.53
N TYR A 647 23.57 -5.29 -1.80
CA TYR A 647 22.70 -4.88 -2.90
C TYR A 647 21.51 -5.82 -3.08
N ARG A 648 21.69 -7.14 -2.89
CA ARG A 648 20.58 -8.10 -2.92
C ARG A 648 19.57 -7.84 -1.81
N GLU A 649 20.04 -7.57 -0.59
CA GLU A 649 19.18 -7.21 0.54
C GLU A 649 18.42 -5.91 0.26
N ALA A 650 19.09 -4.88 -0.27
CA ALA A 650 18.46 -3.62 -0.62
C ALA A 650 17.38 -3.78 -1.70
N ILE A 651 17.62 -4.57 -2.76
CA ILE A 651 16.66 -4.82 -3.85
C ILE A 651 15.42 -5.60 -3.36
N ALA A 652 15.62 -6.50 -2.39
CA ALA A 652 14.55 -7.29 -1.78
C ALA A 652 13.62 -6.46 -0.87
N SER A 653 13.99 -5.22 -0.54
CA SER A 653 13.16 -4.31 0.24
C SER A 653 11.86 -3.97 -0.48
N THR A 654 10.74 -4.12 0.23
CA THR A 654 9.38 -3.81 -0.25
C THR A 654 9.11 -2.31 -0.37
N GLU A 655 9.92 -1.48 0.31
CA GLU A 655 9.77 -0.01 0.36
C GLU A 655 10.54 0.71 -0.75
N LEU A 656 11.28 -0.03 -1.59
CA LEU A 656 12.11 0.55 -2.64
C LEU A 656 11.31 0.93 -3.89
N ASP A 657 11.43 2.18 -4.33
CA ASP A 657 10.82 2.68 -5.56
C ASP A 657 11.44 2.03 -6.81
N GLN A 658 10.74 2.11 -7.96
CA GLN A 658 11.19 1.46 -9.19
C GLN A 658 12.49 2.03 -9.77
N SER A 659 12.77 3.33 -9.57
CA SER A 659 13.97 3.98 -10.10
C SER A 659 15.21 3.54 -9.32
N SER A 660 15.12 3.58 -7.99
CA SER A 660 16.18 3.13 -7.09
C SER A 660 16.44 1.63 -7.25
N ARG A 661 15.39 0.81 -7.41
CA ARG A 661 15.53 -0.62 -7.69
C ARG A 661 16.34 -0.89 -8.97
N ARG A 662 16.03 -0.19 -10.06
CA ARG A 662 16.81 -0.34 -11.32
C ARG A 662 18.27 0.06 -11.14
N SER A 663 18.55 1.17 -10.46
CA SER A 663 19.92 1.62 -10.22
C SER A 663 20.72 0.58 -9.42
N TYR A 664 20.11 -0.05 -8.43
CA TYR A 664 20.77 -1.09 -7.63
C TYR A 664 20.94 -2.41 -8.41
N GLU A 665 19.97 -2.78 -9.25
CA GLU A 665 20.10 -3.94 -10.14
C GLU A 665 21.24 -3.77 -11.16
N GLU A 666 21.42 -2.56 -11.71
CA GLU A 666 22.53 -2.23 -12.60
C GLU A 666 23.89 -2.31 -11.88
N ALA A 667 23.98 -1.75 -10.66
CA ALA A 667 25.18 -1.85 -9.84
C ALA A 667 25.54 -3.31 -9.51
N LEU A 668 24.53 -4.11 -9.12
CA LEU A 668 24.68 -5.53 -8.83
C LEU A 668 25.15 -6.32 -10.07
N ALA A 669 24.59 -6.04 -11.25
CA ALA A 669 25.02 -6.67 -12.50
C ALA A 669 26.50 -6.37 -12.83
N GLY A 670 26.94 -5.14 -12.59
CA GLY A 670 28.34 -4.75 -12.73
C GLY A 670 29.28 -5.53 -11.78
N LEU A 671 28.88 -5.68 -10.51
CA LEU A 671 29.66 -6.43 -9.53
C LEU A 671 29.73 -7.94 -9.84
N LEU A 672 28.64 -8.55 -10.28
CA LEU A 672 28.59 -9.96 -10.67
C LEU A 672 29.48 -10.26 -11.89
N THR A 673 29.49 -9.34 -12.87
CA THR A 673 30.39 -9.43 -14.03
C THR A 673 31.85 -9.44 -13.57
N ARG A 674 32.24 -8.48 -12.71
CA ARG A 674 33.60 -8.40 -12.17
C ARG A 674 34.00 -9.60 -11.31
N GLN A 675 33.06 -10.14 -10.53
CA GLN A 675 33.27 -11.38 -9.78
C GLN A 675 33.58 -12.55 -10.72
N SER A 676 32.86 -12.66 -11.85
CA SER A 676 33.09 -13.69 -12.86
C SER A 676 34.45 -13.55 -13.55
N GLU A 677 34.92 -12.33 -13.82
CA GLU A 677 36.24 -12.05 -14.39
C GLU A 677 37.37 -12.43 -13.44
N ILE A 678 37.21 -12.16 -12.13
CA ILE A 678 38.20 -12.55 -11.10
C ILE A 678 38.28 -14.08 -10.99
N VAL A 679 37.15 -14.79 -11.07
CA VAL A 679 37.10 -16.26 -11.02
C VAL A 679 37.70 -16.88 -12.27
N SER A 680 37.42 -16.34 -13.45
CA SER A 680 37.93 -16.85 -14.73
C SER A 680 39.38 -16.46 -15.04
N GLY A 681 39.85 -15.31 -14.54
CA GLY A 681 41.25 -14.87 -14.63
C GLY A 681 42.21 -15.61 -13.70
N GLY A 682 41.72 -16.27 -12.64
CA GLY A 682 42.51 -17.09 -11.71
C GLY A 682 42.77 -18.53 -12.19
N GLN A 683 42.22 -18.93 -13.34
CA GLN A 683 42.40 -20.26 -13.95
C GLN A 683 43.37 -20.27 -15.15
N ARG A 684 44.17 -19.22 -15.35
CA ARG A 684 45.21 -19.16 -16.40
C ARG A 684 46.61 -19.23 -15.83
#